data_AF-A0A0G0KTN4-F1
#
_entry.id   AF-A0A0G0KTN4-F1
#
_cell.length_a   1.000
_cell.length_b   1.000
_cell.length_c   1.000
_cell.angle_alpha   90.00
_cell.angle_beta   90.00
_cell.angle_gamma   90.00
#
_symmetry.space_group_name_H-M   'P 1'
#
loop_
_entity.id
_entity.type
_entity.pdbx_description
1 polymer ?
#
loop_
_entity_poly.entity_id
_entity_poly.type
_entity_poly.pdbx_seq_one_letter_code
_entity_poly.pdbx_strand_id
1 'polypeptide(L)'
;MYLKSIELSGFKSFAKKNSFEFDSSVSAIVGPNGSGKSNVAEAFRFVLGEQSIKSMRGKRGEDLIWNGSTNEPRSNKASVKVVFDNSKKIFSIDFPEVIIERRVYRDGLNEYLINGSLVRLKDVLELLAGAHIGASGHHIISQGEADKILSANQKDRKSMVEDALGLKLYQYKHQESGRKLKKTFENIVQVEALRKEIAPHLKFLSKQVEKIEKTESMRNELLSLAQEYFKREDIYISLSKSELALERKPINESLEKLAKESKNAKKVIEFESGLNEVQKQKDSLMRELGKIEGLIISEERVIQNEEKLSASDELKTIRLKEVENLYQEVSLLSNIGEVIKKLKDFITERKHSTDSKLISEARAKISELKKHQSELEVSVEELKEKEHKITDAEKAVFRIMSEENELISKLNILKAREEKLDLEIEEFKRELTEVGHLVGTEALHFKNLDVGAEVSVMKEDREKQNERKHNIEKFKIRLEDSNVSGMEEIHKEYKDTSERDAFLARELLDLEKSAVTLELLIKDLEMRLAVEFSSGLEKINKEFNKLFTAMFGGGEASLTLIKQVGKRSDLEDLERSDLEETDEEVEEGLDIKVNMPKKKIRGLMMLSGGERALTSIALIFAISQVNPPPFIILDETDAALDESNSKKYGDLVEVLSKHSQLILITHNRETMSRAGVIYGVTMGSNGVSKLLSISFDQAVEVAK
;
A
#
# COMPACT_ATOMS: atom_id res chain seq x y z
N MET A 1 -3.11 17.41 66.82
CA MET A 1 -3.93 16.19 66.78
C MET A 1 -4.18 15.84 65.33
N TYR A 2 -4.50 14.58 65.04
CA TYR A 2 -4.64 14.11 63.66
C TYR A 2 -6.08 13.74 63.33
N LEU A 3 -6.79 13.15 64.29
CA LEU A 3 -8.20 12.80 64.19
C LEU A 3 -9.03 13.88 64.90
N LYS A 4 -9.96 14.51 64.18
CA LYS A 4 -10.85 15.55 64.73
C LYS A 4 -12.15 14.97 65.25
N SER A 5 -12.84 14.16 64.44
CA SER A 5 -14.12 13.58 64.84
C SER A 5 -14.50 12.34 64.04
N ILE A 6 -15.40 11.55 64.62
CA ILE A 6 -16.16 10.50 63.91
C ILE A 6 -17.65 10.76 64.11
N GLU A 7 -18.41 10.61 63.03
CA GLU A 7 -19.86 10.73 62.99
C GLU A 7 -20.47 9.41 62.51
N LEU A 8 -21.41 8.87 63.28
CA LEU A 8 -22.12 7.62 62.98
C LEU A 8 -23.60 7.93 62.82
N SER A 9 -24.22 7.42 61.76
CA SER A 9 -25.66 7.55 61.53
C SER A 9 -26.23 6.26 60.96
N GLY A 10 -27.25 5.71 61.61
CA GLY A 10 -27.89 4.45 61.20
C GLY A 10 -26.95 3.24 61.27
N PHE A 11 -25.80 3.34 61.95
CA PHE A 11 -24.77 2.30 62.02
C PHE A 11 -24.94 1.46 63.29
N LYS A 12 -25.22 0.16 63.13
CA LYS A 12 -25.52 -0.76 64.24
C LYS A 12 -26.44 -0.12 65.28
N SER A 13 -26.04 -0.06 66.55
CA SER A 13 -26.85 0.48 67.65
C SER A 13 -27.01 2.01 67.63
N PHE A 14 -26.28 2.73 66.77
CA PHE A 14 -26.39 4.18 66.61
C PHE A 14 -27.45 4.55 65.55
N ALA A 15 -28.72 4.42 65.92
CA ALA A 15 -29.86 4.70 65.04
C ALA A 15 -29.91 6.16 64.56
N LYS A 16 -29.60 7.11 65.46
CA LYS A 16 -29.53 8.55 65.16
C LYS A 16 -28.09 9.00 64.97
N LYS A 17 -27.92 10.16 64.33
CA LYS A 17 -26.62 10.82 64.19
C LYS A 17 -25.99 11.09 65.56
N ASN A 18 -24.83 10.50 65.80
CA ASN A 18 -23.98 10.76 66.97
C ASN A 18 -22.58 11.14 66.48
N SER A 19 -21.93 12.09 67.14
CA SER A 19 -20.58 12.51 66.82
C SER A 19 -19.70 12.48 68.07
N PHE A 20 -18.49 11.94 67.91
CA PHE A 20 -17.43 11.97 68.92
C PHE A 20 -16.36 12.93 68.42
N GLU A 21 -15.96 13.88 69.26
CA GLU A 21 -14.90 14.84 68.98
C GLU A 21 -13.63 14.42 69.75
N PHE A 22 -12.47 14.44 69.12
CA PHE A 22 -11.24 13.97 69.77
C PHE A 22 -10.27 15.14 69.93
N ASP A 23 -10.46 15.87 71.04
CA ASP A 23 -9.74 17.07 71.45
C ASP A 23 -8.61 16.79 72.47
N SER A 24 -8.42 15.52 72.85
CA SER A 24 -7.39 15.05 73.78
C SER A 24 -6.45 14.04 73.10
N SER A 25 -5.21 13.95 73.60
CA SER A 25 -4.25 12.91 73.20
C SER A 25 -4.71 11.51 73.60
N VAL A 26 -5.49 11.40 74.68
CA VAL A 26 -6.14 10.16 75.13
C VAL A 26 -7.62 10.42 75.38
N SER A 27 -8.46 9.71 74.63
CA SER A 27 -9.92 9.72 74.78
C SER A 27 -10.40 8.33 75.19
N ALA A 28 -11.23 8.23 76.21
CA ALA A 28 -11.83 6.96 76.63
C ALA A 28 -13.30 6.89 76.23
N ILE A 29 -13.75 5.73 75.77
CA ILE A 29 -15.14 5.39 75.48
C ILE A 29 -15.56 4.31 76.47
N VAL A 30 -16.52 4.63 77.33
CA VAL A 30 -16.88 3.82 78.50
C VAL A 30 -18.38 3.56 78.53
N GLY A 31 -18.83 2.59 79.31
CA GLY A 31 -20.24 2.24 79.40
C GLY A 31 -20.49 0.77 79.74
N PRO A 32 -21.73 0.38 80.06
CA PRO A 32 -22.07 -1.00 80.41
C PRO A 32 -21.93 -1.95 79.22
N ASN A 33 -21.85 -3.25 79.51
CA ASN A 33 -21.77 -4.28 78.45
C ASN A 33 -23.02 -4.25 77.58
N GLY A 34 -22.84 -4.40 76.27
CA GLY A 34 -23.93 -4.30 75.30
C GLY A 34 -24.37 -2.87 74.95
N SER A 35 -23.76 -1.81 75.52
CA SER A 35 -24.18 -0.44 75.23
C SER A 35 -23.82 0.08 73.83
N GLY A 36 -22.97 -0.65 73.10
CA GLY A 36 -22.52 -0.29 71.75
C GLY A 36 -21.12 0.32 71.68
N LYS A 37 -20.31 0.25 72.75
CA LYS A 37 -18.94 0.81 72.78
C LYS A 37 -18.06 0.31 71.63
N SER A 38 -17.90 -1.02 71.52
CA SER A 38 -17.09 -1.62 70.45
C SER A 38 -17.67 -1.41 69.04
N ASN A 39 -18.95 -1.01 68.91
CA ASN A 39 -19.49 -0.60 67.61
C ASN A 39 -18.81 0.69 67.09
N VAL A 40 -18.21 1.49 67.97
CA VAL A 40 -17.40 2.66 67.56
C VAL A 40 -16.09 2.20 66.91
N ALA A 41 -15.37 1.23 67.48
CA ALA A 41 -14.18 0.65 66.85
C ALA A 41 -14.52 0.02 65.49
N GLU A 42 -15.66 -0.65 65.39
CA GLU A 42 -16.15 -1.20 64.12
C GLU A 42 -16.52 -0.13 63.09
N ALA A 43 -17.03 1.03 63.54
CA ALA A 43 -17.29 2.16 62.65
C ALA A 43 -15.99 2.70 62.05
N PHE A 44 -14.91 2.77 62.84
CA PHE A 44 -13.57 3.08 62.32
C PHE A 44 -13.08 2.03 61.33
N ARG A 45 -13.21 0.73 61.62
CA ARG A 45 -12.86 -0.32 60.64
C ARG A 45 -13.64 -0.15 59.34
N PHE A 46 -14.93 0.08 59.45
CA PHE A 46 -15.84 0.26 58.31
C PHE A 46 -15.40 1.41 57.41
N VAL A 47 -15.20 2.61 57.94
CA VAL A 47 -14.84 3.79 57.15
C VAL A 47 -13.41 3.76 56.62
N LEU A 48 -12.48 3.09 57.30
CA LEU A 48 -11.08 2.91 56.87
C LEU A 48 -10.90 1.83 55.80
N GLY A 49 -12.00 1.27 55.26
CA GLY A 49 -11.96 0.38 54.10
C GLY A 49 -11.87 -1.11 54.41
N GLU A 50 -12.18 -1.54 55.64
CA GLU A 50 -12.29 -2.97 55.98
C GLU A 50 -13.38 -3.65 55.13
N GLN A 51 -13.01 -4.73 54.45
CA GLN A 51 -13.89 -5.50 53.58
C GLN A 51 -14.52 -6.69 54.31
N SER A 52 -13.84 -7.23 55.33
CA SER A 52 -14.31 -8.39 56.07
C SER A 52 -15.48 -8.01 56.99
N ILE A 53 -16.69 -8.38 56.58
CA ILE A 53 -17.89 -8.17 57.42
C ILE A 53 -17.79 -8.96 58.74
N LYS A 54 -17.07 -10.09 58.72
CA LYS A 54 -16.80 -10.91 59.90
C LYS A 54 -15.93 -10.18 60.93
N SER A 55 -14.94 -9.38 60.51
CA SER A 55 -14.11 -8.60 61.45
C SER A 55 -14.89 -7.44 62.11
N MET A 56 -15.99 -7.03 61.49
CA MET A 56 -16.97 -6.10 62.04
C MET A 56 -18.17 -6.82 62.68
N ARG A 57 -18.01 -8.07 63.15
CA ARG A 57 -19.03 -8.89 63.84
C ARG A 57 -20.41 -8.92 63.13
N GLY A 58 -20.41 -8.96 61.80
CA GLY A 58 -21.60 -9.14 60.97
C GLY A 58 -21.51 -10.39 60.09
N LYS A 59 -22.63 -10.81 59.50
CA LYS A 59 -22.70 -11.87 58.48
C LYS A 59 -22.93 -11.30 57.08
N ARG A 60 -23.72 -10.22 56.97
CA ARG A 60 -24.06 -9.51 55.73
C ARG A 60 -23.88 -8.01 55.90
N GLY A 61 -23.75 -7.27 54.79
CA GLY A 61 -23.55 -5.82 54.82
C GLY A 61 -24.71 -5.09 55.50
N GLU A 62 -25.92 -5.62 55.36
CA GLU A 62 -27.13 -5.14 56.02
C GLU A 62 -27.07 -5.19 57.55
N ASP A 63 -26.26 -6.09 58.14
CA ASP A 63 -26.14 -6.22 59.60
C ASP A 63 -25.42 -5.02 60.23
N LEU A 64 -24.73 -4.22 59.41
CA LEU A 64 -24.12 -2.96 59.83
C LEU A 64 -25.14 -1.82 59.90
N ILE A 65 -26.35 -2.00 59.37
CA ILE A 65 -27.41 -1.01 59.33
C ILE A 65 -28.35 -1.23 60.52
N TRP A 66 -28.77 -0.14 61.16
CA TRP A 66 -29.76 -0.17 62.22
C TRP A 66 -31.03 -0.91 61.78
N ASN A 67 -31.33 -2.01 62.48
CA ASN A 67 -32.42 -2.91 62.09
C ASN A 67 -33.78 -2.55 62.69
N GLY A 68 -33.87 -1.43 63.43
CA GLY A 68 -35.09 -1.01 64.10
C GLY A 68 -35.19 -1.50 65.54
N SER A 69 -36.02 -0.83 66.32
CA SER A 69 -36.48 -1.28 67.64
C SER A 69 -37.98 -1.00 67.80
N THR A 70 -38.54 -1.32 68.96
CA THR A 70 -39.97 -1.08 69.26
C THR A 70 -40.42 0.37 69.06
N ASN A 71 -39.51 1.33 69.24
CA ASN A 71 -39.81 2.77 69.21
C ASN A 71 -39.09 3.55 68.10
N GLU A 72 -38.18 2.92 67.34
CA GLU A 72 -37.41 3.58 66.28
C GLU A 72 -37.41 2.71 65.01
N PRO A 73 -37.83 3.24 63.85
CA PRO A 73 -37.93 2.46 62.62
C PRO A 73 -36.56 1.99 62.13
N ARG A 74 -36.57 0.92 61.33
CA ARG A 74 -35.38 0.43 60.64
C ARG A 74 -34.81 1.52 59.71
N SER A 75 -33.48 1.62 59.65
CA SER A 75 -32.81 2.50 58.69
C SER A 75 -32.60 1.78 57.36
N ASN A 76 -32.62 2.54 56.25
CA ASN A 76 -32.33 2.03 54.91
C ASN A 76 -30.85 2.17 54.51
N LYS A 77 -30.09 2.97 55.28
CA LYS A 77 -28.66 3.20 55.09
C LYS A 77 -27.95 3.36 56.42
N ALA A 78 -26.67 3.01 56.45
CA ALA A 78 -25.74 3.41 57.49
C ALA A 78 -24.63 4.25 56.86
N SER A 79 -24.18 5.28 57.57
CA SER A 79 -23.04 6.10 57.16
C SER A 79 -22.11 6.35 58.34
N VAL A 80 -20.82 6.25 58.08
CA VAL A 80 -19.77 6.64 59.02
C VAL A 80 -18.86 7.63 58.32
N LYS A 81 -18.62 8.75 58.97
CA LYS A 81 -17.80 9.85 58.47
C LYS A 81 -16.70 10.16 59.47
N VAL A 82 -15.45 10.18 59.03
CA VAL A 82 -14.29 10.54 59.85
C VAL A 82 -13.66 11.80 59.28
N VAL A 83 -13.30 12.72 60.17
CA VAL A 83 -12.64 13.98 59.84
C VAL A 83 -11.22 13.98 60.40
N PHE A 84 -10.25 14.16 59.51
CA PHE A 84 -8.85 14.30 59.84
C PHE A 84 -8.36 15.74 59.66
N ASP A 85 -7.45 16.16 60.54
CA ASP A 85 -6.65 17.37 60.37
C ASP A 85 -5.47 17.08 59.44
N ASN A 86 -5.43 17.77 58.30
CA ASN A 86 -4.37 17.62 57.32
C ASN A 86 -3.46 18.86 57.25
N SER A 87 -3.41 19.68 58.30
CA SER A 87 -2.51 20.85 58.38
C SER A 87 -1.03 20.48 58.24
N LYS A 88 -0.65 19.23 58.60
CA LYS A 88 0.69 18.68 58.44
C LYS A 88 0.92 17.94 57.11
N LYS A 89 -0.04 17.98 56.17
CA LYS A 89 -0.01 17.31 54.86
C LYS A 89 0.37 15.82 54.92
N ILE A 90 -0.27 15.08 55.83
CA ILE A 90 -0.08 13.63 55.98
C ILE A 90 -0.78 12.89 54.84
N PHE A 91 -1.92 13.42 54.42
CA PHE A 91 -2.62 12.98 53.23
C PHE A 91 -2.11 13.77 52.03
N SER A 92 -1.89 13.09 50.90
CA SER A 92 -1.45 13.63 49.62
C SER A 92 -2.55 14.44 48.89
N ILE A 93 -3.24 15.30 49.63
CA ILE A 93 -4.38 16.10 49.18
C ILE A 93 -4.21 17.53 49.70
N ASP A 94 -4.40 18.52 48.83
CA ASP A 94 -4.30 19.95 49.17
C ASP A 94 -5.58 20.52 49.82
N PHE A 95 -6.10 19.82 50.84
CA PHE A 95 -7.15 20.34 51.70
C PHE A 95 -6.66 20.34 53.17
N PRO A 96 -7.02 21.37 53.97
CA PRO A 96 -6.63 21.46 55.38
C PRO A 96 -7.34 20.41 56.24
N GLU A 97 -8.48 19.90 55.78
CA GLU A 97 -9.22 18.80 56.40
C GLU A 97 -9.51 17.73 55.35
N VAL A 98 -9.39 16.47 55.77
CA VAL A 98 -9.71 15.31 54.95
C VAL A 98 -10.86 14.56 55.59
N ILE A 99 -11.95 14.46 54.86
CA ILE A 99 -13.18 13.80 55.26
C ILE A 99 -13.29 12.50 54.49
N ILE A 100 -13.30 11.39 55.20
CA ILE A 100 -13.55 10.06 54.61
C ILE A 100 -14.91 9.59 55.11
N GLU A 101 -15.81 9.28 54.19
CA GLU A 101 -17.14 8.76 54.51
C GLU A 101 -17.39 7.47 53.75
N ARG A 102 -17.94 6.48 54.44
CA ARG A 102 -18.47 5.25 53.83
C ARG A 102 -19.94 5.14 54.12
N ARG A 103 -20.73 4.79 53.10
CA ARG A 103 -22.17 4.50 53.21
C ARG A 103 -22.43 3.08 52.77
N VAL A 104 -23.32 2.38 53.47
CA VAL A 104 -23.85 1.08 53.07
C VAL A 104 -25.37 1.14 53.04
N TYR A 105 -25.94 0.59 51.99
CA TYR A 105 -27.38 0.51 51.76
C TYR A 105 -27.86 -0.93 51.92
N ARG A 106 -29.17 -1.11 52.12
CA ARG A 106 -29.77 -2.44 52.32
C ARG A 106 -29.69 -3.37 51.10
N ASP A 107 -29.48 -2.82 49.91
CA ASP A 107 -29.20 -3.59 48.69
C ASP A 107 -27.75 -4.15 48.63
N GLY A 108 -26.93 -3.84 49.64
CA GLY A 108 -25.52 -4.23 49.71
C GLY A 108 -24.56 -3.28 49.01
N LEU A 109 -25.06 -2.21 48.39
CA LEU A 109 -24.24 -1.20 47.73
C LEU A 109 -23.43 -0.41 48.77
N ASN A 110 -22.14 -0.24 48.50
CA ASN A 110 -21.22 0.54 49.33
C ASN A 110 -20.74 1.76 48.54
N GLU A 111 -20.92 2.95 49.10
CA GLU A 111 -20.38 4.20 48.55
C GLU A 111 -19.21 4.67 49.41
N TYR A 112 -18.14 5.12 48.76
CA TYR A 112 -16.98 5.71 49.41
C TYR A 112 -16.87 7.16 48.94
N LEU A 113 -16.67 8.07 49.88
CA LEU A 113 -16.55 9.50 49.61
C LEU A 113 -15.30 10.07 50.28
N ILE A 114 -14.57 10.89 49.54
CA ILE A 114 -13.48 11.73 50.05
C ILE A 114 -13.88 13.19 49.83
N ASN A 115 -13.95 13.97 50.89
CA ASN A 115 -14.40 15.38 50.85
C ASN A 115 -15.73 15.59 50.13
N GLY A 116 -16.63 14.60 50.20
CA GLY A 116 -17.96 14.63 49.57
C GLY A 116 -18.01 14.14 48.12
N SER A 117 -16.86 13.86 47.49
CA SER A 117 -16.79 13.28 46.13
C SER A 117 -16.79 11.76 46.17
N LEU A 118 -17.56 11.11 45.30
CA LEU A 118 -17.59 9.66 45.15
C LEU A 118 -16.27 9.12 44.56
N VAL A 119 -15.69 8.12 45.21
CA VAL A 119 -14.41 7.50 44.84
C VAL A 119 -14.47 5.98 44.91
N ARG A 120 -13.46 5.28 44.37
CA ARG A 120 -13.35 3.83 44.52
C ARG A 120 -12.68 3.50 45.86
N LEU A 121 -12.96 2.30 46.39
CA LEU A 121 -12.28 1.80 47.59
C LEU A 121 -10.75 1.79 47.42
N LYS A 122 -10.25 1.50 46.21
CA LYS A 122 -8.81 1.54 45.92
C LYS A 122 -8.21 2.91 46.22
N ASP A 123 -8.91 3.99 45.86
CA ASP A 123 -8.45 5.36 46.04
C ASP A 123 -8.41 5.72 47.53
N VAL A 124 -9.40 5.26 48.31
CA VAL A 124 -9.42 5.40 49.78
C VAL A 124 -8.24 4.65 50.41
N LEU A 125 -7.99 3.41 50.00
CA LEU A 125 -6.89 2.60 50.53
C LEU A 125 -5.51 3.20 50.18
N GLU A 126 -5.34 3.75 48.98
CA GLU A 126 -4.10 4.40 48.56
C GLU A 126 -3.84 5.69 49.35
N LEU A 127 -4.89 6.51 49.55
CA LEU A 127 -4.82 7.71 50.37
C LEU A 127 -4.44 7.39 51.83
N LEU A 128 -5.09 6.38 52.41
CA LEU A 128 -4.85 5.94 53.79
C LEU A 128 -3.44 5.32 53.92
N ALA A 129 -3.00 4.50 52.97
CA ALA A 129 -1.66 3.90 52.96
C ALA A 129 -0.55 4.95 52.94
N GLY A 130 -0.73 6.05 52.17
CA GLY A 130 0.20 7.18 52.17
C GLY A 130 0.30 7.90 53.52
N ALA A 131 -0.77 7.87 54.32
CA ALA A 131 -0.82 8.43 55.66
C ALA A 131 -0.40 7.46 56.77
N HIS A 132 0.13 6.28 56.42
CA HIS A 132 0.38 5.16 57.35
C HIS A 132 -0.86 4.74 58.12
N ILE A 133 -2.02 4.83 57.49
CA ILE A 133 -3.31 4.33 58.00
C ILE A 133 -3.66 3.11 57.13
N GLY A 134 -3.45 1.89 57.61
CA GLY A 134 -3.60 0.67 56.82
C GLY A 134 -4.88 -0.13 57.11
N ALA A 135 -5.35 -0.88 56.12
CA ALA A 135 -6.43 -1.87 56.26
C ALA A 135 -6.01 -3.15 57.03
N SER A 136 -4.72 -3.35 57.29
CA SER A 136 -4.18 -4.53 57.98
C SER A 136 -4.28 -4.49 59.51
N GLY A 137 -4.87 -3.44 60.09
CA GLY A 137 -5.42 -3.52 61.45
C GLY A 137 -4.45 -3.24 62.59
N HIS A 138 -3.27 -2.65 62.37
CA HIS A 138 -2.38 -2.29 63.49
C HIS A 138 -2.80 -1.01 64.23
N HIS A 139 -3.78 -0.26 63.69
CA HIS A 139 -4.32 0.94 64.35
C HIS A 139 -5.56 0.66 65.19
N ILE A 140 -6.19 -0.51 65.03
CA ILE A 140 -7.39 -0.87 65.79
C ILE A 140 -7.11 -2.23 66.38
N ILE A 141 -6.86 -2.27 67.69
CA ILE A 141 -6.51 -3.48 68.43
C ILE A 141 -7.73 -3.86 69.26
N SER A 142 -8.50 -4.86 68.82
CA SER A 142 -9.60 -5.39 69.64
C SER A 142 -9.21 -6.60 70.47
N GLN A 143 -10.07 -6.96 71.42
CA GLN A 143 -10.04 -8.23 72.14
C GLN A 143 -9.94 -9.41 71.14
N GLY A 144 -8.86 -10.20 71.24
CA GLY A 144 -8.53 -11.31 70.32
C GLY A 144 -7.56 -10.94 69.18
N GLU A 145 -7.53 -9.68 68.72
CA GLU A 145 -6.51 -9.20 67.77
C GLU A 145 -5.17 -8.92 68.44
N ALA A 146 -5.20 -8.56 69.74
CA ALA A 146 -3.98 -8.48 70.54
C ALA A 146 -3.16 -9.77 70.41
N ASP A 147 -3.77 -10.95 70.53
CA ASP A 147 -3.07 -12.24 70.40
C ASP A 147 -2.70 -12.64 68.96
N LYS A 148 -3.25 -11.96 67.94
CA LYS A 148 -3.13 -12.33 66.53
C LYS A 148 -1.68 -12.34 66.05
N ILE A 149 -0.89 -11.34 66.46
CA ILE A 149 0.53 -11.25 66.05
C ILE A 149 1.37 -12.39 66.64
N LEU A 150 1.04 -12.85 67.86
CA LEU A 150 1.72 -13.98 68.47
C LEU A 150 1.23 -15.32 67.91
N SER A 151 -0.04 -15.44 67.53
CA SER A 151 -0.60 -16.68 66.94
C SER A 151 -0.39 -16.81 65.43
N ALA A 152 -0.06 -15.73 64.73
CA ALA A 152 0.19 -15.72 63.29
C ALA A 152 1.37 -16.64 62.93
N ASN A 153 1.33 -17.21 61.71
CA ASN A 153 2.46 -17.96 61.18
C ASN A 153 3.66 -17.01 60.92
N GLN A 154 4.86 -17.55 60.72
CA GLN A 154 6.07 -16.75 60.59
C GLN A 154 6.03 -15.79 59.39
N LYS A 155 5.40 -16.19 58.28
CA LYS A 155 5.22 -15.39 57.07
C LYS A 155 4.27 -14.21 57.28
N ASP A 156 3.13 -14.47 57.91
CA ASP A 156 2.12 -13.47 58.25
C ASP A 156 2.69 -12.46 59.24
N ARG A 157 3.51 -12.89 60.21
CA ARG A 157 4.23 -11.98 61.11
C ARG A 157 5.19 -11.07 60.35
N LYS A 158 5.94 -11.59 59.37
CA LYS A 158 6.81 -10.78 58.50
C LYS A 158 5.98 -9.73 57.77
N SER A 159 4.89 -10.15 57.11
CA SER A 159 3.96 -9.27 56.40
C SER A 159 3.37 -8.18 57.31
N MET A 160 2.99 -8.52 58.55
CA MET A 160 2.48 -7.56 59.54
C MET A 160 3.53 -6.51 59.91
N VAL A 161 4.78 -6.92 60.12
CA VAL A 161 5.88 -6.01 60.45
C VAL A 161 6.27 -5.14 59.26
N GLU A 162 6.33 -5.70 58.05
CA GLU A 162 6.60 -4.94 56.82
C GLU A 162 5.56 -3.85 56.58
N ASP A 163 4.29 -4.18 56.81
CA ASP A 163 3.20 -3.23 56.65
C ASP A 163 3.28 -2.10 57.68
N ALA A 164 3.56 -2.44 58.94
CA ALA A 164 3.74 -1.43 59.97
C ALA A 164 4.97 -0.52 59.74
N LEU A 165 6.03 -1.04 59.12
CA LEU A 165 7.16 -0.24 58.65
C LEU A 165 6.83 0.63 57.42
N GLY A 166 5.62 0.55 56.87
CA GLY A 166 5.19 1.30 55.70
C GLY A 166 5.75 0.75 54.37
N LEU A 167 6.28 -0.48 54.38
CA LEU A 167 6.92 -1.08 53.20
C LEU A 167 5.92 -1.64 52.18
N LYS A 168 4.63 -1.72 52.56
CA LYS A 168 3.57 -2.28 51.72
C LYS A 168 3.43 -1.59 50.36
N LEU A 169 3.61 -0.27 50.32
CA LEU A 169 3.55 0.50 49.07
C LEU A 169 4.69 0.09 48.12
N TYR A 170 5.91 -0.09 48.64
CA TYR A 170 7.05 -0.53 47.85
C TYR A 170 6.88 -1.96 47.36
N GLN A 171 6.33 -2.86 48.18
CA GLN A 171 5.95 -4.22 47.77
C GLN A 171 4.92 -4.22 46.64
N TYR A 172 3.90 -3.35 46.73
CA TYR A 172 2.89 -3.22 45.67
C TYR A 172 3.53 -2.74 44.37
N LYS A 173 4.38 -1.70 44.44
CA LYS A 173 5.11 -1.19 43.27
C LYS A 173 6.04 -2.24 42.66
N HIS A 174 6.71 -3.04 43.50
CA HIS A 174 7.56 -4.15 43.06
C HIS A 174 6.74 -5.21 42.30
N GLN A 175 5.64 -5.68 42.89
CA GLN A 175 4.75 -6.65 42.25
C GLN A 175 4.11 -6.11 40.96
N GLU A 176 3.68 -4.85 40.95
CA GLU A 176 3.13 -4.20 39.76
C GLU A 176 4.18 -4.10 38.64
N SER A 177 5.41 -3.70 38.98
CA SER A 177 6.52 -3.62 38.03
C SER A 177 6.88 -4.99 37.47
N GLY A 178 6.89 -6.04 38.29
CA GLY A 178 7.08 -7.43 37.85
C GLY A 178 5.98 -7.89 36.86
N ARG A 179 4.71 -7.56 37.14
CA ARG A 179 3.61 -7.83 36.20
C ARG A 179 3.77 -7.08 34.87
N LYS A 180 4.17 -5.80 34.92
CA LYS A 180 4.44 -5.00 33.71
C LYS A 180 5.61 -5.58 32.91
N LEU A 181 6.66 -6.03 33.57
CA LEU A 181 7.83 -6.64 32.93
C LEU A 181 7.43 -7.93 32.19
N LYS A 182 6.71 -8.84 32.85
CA LYS A 182 6.22 -10.07 32.21
C LYS A 182 5.37 -9.77 30.97
N LYS A 183 4.44 -8.83 31.06
CA LYS A 183 3.62 -8.41 29.92
C LYS A 183 4.45 -7.78 28.80
N THR A 184 5.52 -7.05 29.14
CA THR A 184 6.44 -6.46 28.15
C THR A 184 7.18 -7.54 27.38
N PHE A 185 7.67 -8.58 28.04
CA PHE A 185 8.27 -9.74 27.38
C PHE A 185 7.28 -10.48 26.47
N GLU A 186 6.04 -10.70 26.92
CA GLU A 186 4.98 -11.29 26.09
C GLU A 186 4.74 -10.45 24.83
N ASN A 187 4.71 -9.12 24.94
CA ASN A 187 4.57 -8.22 23.79
C ASN A 187 5.77 -8.28 22.84
N ILE A 188 7.01 -8.35 23.36
CA ILE A 188 8.22 -8.48 22.53
C ILE A 188 8.13 -9.74 21.66
N VAL A 189 7.79 -10.88 22.27
CA VAL A 189 7.65 -12.16 21.55
C VAL A 189 6.58 -12.07 20.46
N GLN A 190 5.46 -11.40 20.73
CA GLN A 190 4.40 -11.19 19.73
C GLN A 190 4.88 -10.32 18.55
N VAL A 191 5.57 -9.20 18.84
CA VAL A 191 6.10 -8.31 17.80
C VAL A 191 7.16 -9.02 16.94
N GLU A 192 8.04 -9.81 17.56
CA GLU A 192 9.01 -10.64 16.84
C GLU A 192 8.35 -11.65 15.91
N ALA A 193 7.27 -12.31 16.36
CA ALA A 193 6.53 -13.26 15.55
C ALA A 193 5.89 -12.58 14.32
N LEU A 194 5.27 -11.41 14.51
CA LEU A 194 4.69 -10.62 13.42
C LEU A 194 5.76 -10.20 12.39
N ARG A 195 6.95 -9.79 12.84
CA ARG A 195 8.05 -9.45 11.93
C ARG A 195 8.56 -10.67 11.16
N LYS A 196 8.66 -11.83 11.80
CA LYS A 196 9.02 -13.10 11.13
C LYS A 196 7.99 -13.50 10.08
N GLU A 197 6.71 -13.23 10.31
CA GLU A 197 5.63 -13.47 9.35
C GLU A 197 5.69 -12.51 8.14
N ILE A 198 5.98 -11.23 8.37
CA ILE A 198 6.06 -10.20 7.31
C ILE A 198 7.30 -10.36 6.44
N ALA A 199 8.42 -10.81 7.00
CA ALA A 199 9.71 -10.92 6.31
C ALA A 199 9.67 -11.65 4.94
N PRO A 200 9.09 -12.87 4.81
CA PRO A 200 9.00 -13.54 3.51
C PRO A 200 8.13 -12.77 2.50
N HIS A 201 7.04 -12.15 2.94
CA HIS A 201 6.15 -11.37 2.08
C HIS A 201 6.86 -10.12 1.55
N LEU A 202 7.57 -9.41 2.42
CA LEU A 202 8.36 -8.23 2.05
C LEU A 202 9.48 -8.57 1.06
N LYS A 203 10.15 -9.72 1.22
CA LYS A 203 11.17 -10.22 0.27
C LYS A 203 10.57 -10.61 -1.09
N PHE A 204 9.34 -11.09 -1.10
CA PHE A 204 8.63 -11.38 -2.35
C PHE A 204 8.25 -10.09 -3.08
N LEU A 205 7.62 -9.15 -2.38
CA LEU A 205 7.26 -7.84 -2.92
C LEU A 205 8.49 -7.06 -3.41
N SER A 206 9.61 -7.09 -2.68
CA SER A 206 10.84 -6.40 -3.11
C SER A 206 11.36 -6.90 -4.46
N LYS A 207 11.26 -8.22 -4.72
CA LYS A 207 11.64 -8.79 -6.02
C LYS A 207 10.68 -8.40 -7.14
N GLN A 208 9.39 -8.25 -6.83
CA GLN A 208 8.41 -7.78 -7.80
C GLN A 208 8.65 -6.31 -8.16
N VAL A 209 8.92 -5.47 -7.15
CA VAL A 209 9.32 -4.05 -7.34
C VAL A 209 10.59 -3.96 -8.20
N GLU A 210 11.63 -4.74 -7.91
CA GLU A 210 12.86 -4.76 -8.73
C GLU A 210 12.59 -5.15 -10.19
N LYS A 211 11.63 -6.06 -10.43
CA LYS A 211 11.20 -6.42 -11.79
C LYS A 211 10.47 -5.26 -12.46
N ILE A 212 9.58 -4.57 -11.73
CA ILE A 212 8.84 -3.39 -12.22
C ILE A 212 9.80 -2.27 -12.61
N GLU A 213 10.75 -1.93 -11.74
CA GLU A 213 11.75 -0.89 -12.00
C GLU A 213 12.57 -1.20 -13.26
N LYS A 214 12.98 -2.47 -13.46
CA LYS A 214 13.64 -2.90 -14.70
C LYS A 214 12.72 -2.81 -15.92
N THR A 215 11.44 -3.09 -15.77
CA THR A 215 10.47 -2.94 -16.86
C THR A 215 10.26 -1.47 -17.22
N GLU A 216 10.17 -0.56 -16.24
CA GLU A 216 10.10 0.88 -16.49
C GLU A 216 11.37 1.42 -17.15
N SER A 217 12.56 0.99 -16.71
CA SER A 217 13.81 1.41 -17.34
C SER A 217 13.88 0.96 -18.80
N MET A 218 13.49 -0.29 -19.09
CA MET A 218 13.40 -0.80 -20.47
C MET A 218 12.34 -0.05 -21.30
N ARG A 219 11.22 0.35 -20.69
CA ARG A 219 10.17 1.14 -21.35
C ARG A 219 10.69 2.52 -21.76
N ASN A 220 11.46 3.18 -20.89
CA ASN A 220 12.09 4.47 -21.17
C ASN A 220 13.20 4.37 -22.23
N GLU A 221 14.01 3.30 -22.19
CA GLU A 221 15.00 3.04 -23.24
C GLU A 221 14.33 2.79 -24.60
N LEU A 222 13.26 1.99 -24.64
CA LEU A 222 12.46 1.79 -25.85
C LEU A 222 11.89 3.10 -26.37
N LEU A 223 11.36 3.97 -25.49
CA LEU A 223 10.85 5.29 -25.87
C LEU A 223 11.91 6.11 -26.61
N SER A 224 13.10 6.22 -26.02
CA SER A 224 14.19 7.02 -26.59
C SER A 224 14.64 6.48 -27.94
N LEU A 225 14.83 5.15 -28.06
CA LEU A 225 15.24 4.51 -29.30
C LEU A 225 14.17 4.65 -30.39
N ALA A 226 12.90 4.48 -30.03
CA ALA A 226 11.78 4.61 -30.95
C ALA A 226 11.60 6.04 -31.45
N GLN A 227 11.72 7.05 -30.59
CA GLN A 227 11.65 8.45 -31.00
C GLN A 227 12.75 8.80 -32.01
N GLU A 228 13.99 8.34 -31.78
CA GLU A 228 15.07 8.56 -32.74
C GLU A 228 14.79 7.87 -34.08
N TYR A 229 14.39 6.60 -34.05
CA TYR A 229 14.05 5.83 -35.24
C TYR A 229 12.91 6.49 -36.04
N PHE A 230 11.80 6.82 -35.38
CA PHE A 230 10.63 7.37 -36.06
C PHE A 230 10.90 8.74 -36.68
N LYS A 231 11.69 9.59 -36.02
CA LYS A 231 12.05 10.89 -36.58
C LYS A 231 12.90 10.75 -37.84
N ARG A 232 13.88 9.84 -37.84
CA ARG A 232 14.69 9.59 -39.04
C ARG A 232 13.87 8.98 -40.18
N GLU A 233 12.95 8.07 -39.85
CA GLU A 233 12.08 7.42 -40.83
C GLU A 233 11.09 8.41 -41.46
N ASP A 234 10.49 9.29 -40.67
CA ASP A 234 9.61 10.37 -41.14
C ASP A 234 10.33 11.34 -42.09
N ILE A 235 11.58 11.72 -41.76
CA ILE A 235 12.43 12.54 -42.64
C ILE A 235 12.68 11.79 -43.97
N TYR A 236 13.11 10.53 -43.91
CA TYR A 236 13.38 9.73 -45.11
C TYR A 236 12.16 9.60 -46.02
N ILE A 237 11.00 9.27 -45.45
CA ILE A 237 9.73 9.15 -46.18
C ILE A 237 9.34 10.48 -46.81
N SER A 238 9.42 11.58 -46.06
CA SER A 238 9.02 12.90 -46.55
C SER A 238 9.89 13.38 -47.71
N LEU A 239 11.21 13.18 -47.62
CA LEU A 239 12.16 13.54 -48.66
C LEU A 239 12.01 12.64 -49.90
N SER A 240 11.90 11.32 -49.72
CA SER A 240 11.72 10.37 -50.82
C SER A 240 10.43 10.64 -51.59
N LYS A 241 9.35 10.99 -50.88
CA LYS A 241 8.08 11.41 -51.49
C LYS A 241 8.24 12.69 -52.31
N SER A 242 9.03 13.65 -51.81
CA SER A 242 9.32 14.89 -52.55
C SER A 242 10.18 14.66 -53.79
N GLU A 243 11.19 13.78 -53.72
CA GLU A 243 12.05 13.40 -54.86
C GLU A 243 11.24 12.71 -55.96
N LEU A 244 10.42 11.72 -55.61
CA LEU A 244 9.55 11.03 -56.58
C LEU A 244 8.55 12.00 -57.23
N ALA A 245 7.99 12.94 -56.47
CA ALA A 245 7.09 13.95 -57.01
C ALA A 245 7.81 14.90 -58.00
N LEU A 246 9.07 15.25 -57.71
CA LEU A 246 9.92 16.07 -58.60
C LEU A 246 10.31 15.31 -59.88
N GLU A 247 10.64 14.02 -59.80
CA GLU A 247 10.96 13.17 -60.97
C GLU A 247 9.73 12.92 -61.85
N ARG A 248 8.55 12.78 -61.26
CA ARG A 248 7.29 12.49 -61.97
C ARG A 248 6.76 13.67 -62.78
N LYS A 249 6.90 14.89 -62.24
CA LYS A 249 6.36 16.11 -62.85
C LYS A 249 6.81 16.32 -64.31
N PRO A 250 8.10 16.29 -64.67
CA PRO A 250 8.54 16.49 -66.06
C PRO A 250 8.11 15.35 -67.00
N ILE A 251 8.02 14.11 -66.51
CA ILE A 251 7.57 12.96 -67.32
C ILE A 251 6.09 13.10 -67.67
N ASN A 252 5.25 13.46 -66.70
CA ASN A 252 3.83 13.72 -66.94
C ASN A 252 3.61 14.88 -67.91
N GLU A 253 4.34 15.99 -67.75
CA GLU A 253 4.27 17.14 -68.67
C GLU A 253 4.70 16.75 -70.10
N SER A 254 5.67 15.85 -70.23
CA SER A 254 6.17 15.37 -71.53
C SER A 254 5.18 14.39 -72.20
N LEU A 255 4.58 13.49 -71.42
CA LEU A 255 3.51 12.60 -71.88
C LEU A 255 2.25 13.38 -72.29
N GLU A 256 1.87 14.44 -71.57
CA GLU A 256 0.74 15.28 -71.98
C GLU A 256 1.00 16.01 -73.31
N LYS A 257 2.23 16.47 -73.55
CA LYS A 257 2.63 17.08 -74.83
C LYS A 257 2.59 16.04 -75.96
N LEU A 258 3.20 14.88 -75.77
CA LEU A 258 3.20 13.80 -76.75
C LEU A 258 1.80 13.24 -77.00
N ALA A 259 0.92 13.19 -76.00
CA ALA A 259 -0.48 12.78 -76.19
C ALA A 259 -1.25 13.76 -77.09
N LYS A 260 -0.97 15.07 -77.01
CA LYS A 260 -1.54 16.08 -77.92
C LYS A 260 -0.99 15.92 -79.35
N GLU A 261 0.30 15.64 -79.49
CA GLU A 261 0.94 15.40 -80.79
C GLU A 261 0.50 14.08 -81.44
N SER A 262 0.40 13.00 -80.65
CA SER A 262 -0.09 11.67 -81.03
C SER A 262 -1.56 11.72 -81.47
N LYS A 263 -2.40 12.57 -80.87
CA LYS A 263 -3.79 12.75 -81.32
C LYS A 263 -3.90 13.36 -82.73
N ASN A 264 -2.91 14.18 -83.11
CA ASN A 264 -2.80 14.72 -84.47
C ASN A 264 -2.19 13.68 -85.43
N ALA A 265 -1.24 12.87 -84.96
CA ALA A 265 -0.62 11.77 -85.71
C ALA A 265 -1.52 10.53 -85.89
N LYS A 266 -2.46 10.25 -84.99
CA LYS A 266 -3.41 9.13 -85.13
C LYS A 266 -4.37 9.29 -86.32
N LYS A 267 -4.58 10.51 -86.83
CA LYS A 267 -5.25 10.76 -88.11
C LYS A 267 -4.43 10.28 -89.32
N VAL A 268 -3.13 10.05 -89.15
CA VAL A 268 -2.22 9.52 -90.17
C VAL A 268 -2.30 8.00 -90.26
N ILE A 269 -2.66 7.29 -89.18
CA ILE A 269 -2.79 5.81 -89.18
C ILE A 269 -3.92 5.34 -90.11
N GLU A 270 -4.93 6.17 -90.39
CA GLU A 270 -5.92 5.91 -91.45
C GLU A 270 -5.30 5.87 -92.87
N PHE A 271 -4.04 6.28 -93.06
CA PHE A 271 -3.31 6.19 -94.32
C PHE A 271 -2.46 4.91 -94.50
N GLU A 272 -2.38 4.00 -93.51
CA GLU A 272 -1.69 2.69 -93.69
C GLU A 272 -2.40 1.79 -94.71
N SER A 273 -3.74 1.88 -94.80
CA SER A 273 -4.51 1.26 -95.89
C SER A 273 -4.27 1.98 -97.22
N GLY A 274 -4.11 3.31 -97.16
CA GLY A 274 -3.82 4.17 -98.30
C GLY A 274 -2.46 3.90 -98.94
N LEU A 275 -1.39 3.63 -98.18
CA LEU A 275 -0.05 3.35 -98.74
C LEU A 275 -0.05 2.08 -99.60
N ASN A 276 -0.61 0.99 -99.06
CA ASN A 276 -0.71 -0.28 -99.77
C ASN A 276 -1.59 -0.17 -101.04
N GLU A 277 -2.65 0.62 -100.97
CA GLU A 277 -3.54 0.86 -102.11
C GLU A 277 -2.88 1.75 -103.18
N VAL A 278 -2.18 2.81 -102.76
CA VAL A 278 -1.39 3.70 -103.62
C VAL A 278 -0.23 2.95 -104.28
N GLN A 279 0.48 2.06 -103.57
CA GLN A 279 1.53 1.21 -104.14
C GLN A 279 0.97 0.22 -105.16
N LYS A 280 -0.16 -0.44 -104.86
CA LYS A 280 -0.83 -1.33 -105.82
C LYS A 280 -1.28 -0.59 -107.08
N GLN A 281 -1.84 0.61 -106.92
CA GLN A 281 -2.26 1.47 -108.03
C GLN A 281 -1.05 1.93 -108.87
N LYS A 282 0.04 2.33 -108.22
CA LYS A 282 1.30 2.71 -108.91
C LYS A 282 1.84 1.53 -109.71
N ASP A 283 1.91 0.34 -109.11
CA ASP A 283 2.42 -0.87 -109.76
C ASP A 283 1.51 -1.35 -110.90
N SER A 284 0.19 -1.16 -110.83
CA SER A 284 -0.70 -1.43 -111.96
C SER A 284 -0.48 -0.45 -113.10
N LEU A 285 -0.38 0.85 -112.82
CA LEU A 285 -0.19 1.88 -113.84
C LEU A 285 1.20 1.77 -114.50
N MET A 286 2.25 1.45 -113.74
CA MET A 286 3.58 1.19 -114.30
C MET A 286 3.60 -0.04 -115.22
N ARG A 287 2.83 -1.09 -114.89
CA ARG A 287 2.66 -2.26 -115.78
C ARG A 287 1.88 -1.91 -117.05
N GLU A 288 0.87 -1.05 -116.96
CA GLU A 288 0.13 -0.55 -118.13
C GLU A 288 0.99 0.35 -119.02
N LEU A 289 1.78 1.24 -118.41
CA LEU A 289 2.75 2.08 -119.11
C LEU A 289 3.73 1.22 -119.90
N GLY A 290 4.33 0.19 -119.28
CA GLY A 290 5.25 -0.73 -119.95
C GLY A 290 4.58 -1.55 -121.07
N LYS A 291 3.28 -1.88 -120.96
CA LYS A 291 2.52 -2.52 -122.06
C LYS A 291 2.32 -1.56 -123.23
N ILE A 292 1.96 -0.31 -122.95
CA ILE A 292 1.76 0.71 -123.99
C ILE A 292 3.06 1.05 -124.69
N GLU A 293 4.17 1.18 -123.95
CA GLU A 293 5.51 1.33 -124.53
C GLU A 293 5.85 0.15 -125.45
N GLY A 294 5.56 -1.08 -125.01
CA GLY A 294 5.72 -2.28 -125.84
C GLY A 294 4.87 -2.28 -127.12
N LEU A 295 3.63 -1.78 -127.04
CA LEU A 295 2.72 -1.65 -128.19
C LEU A 295 3.22 -0.57 -129.17
N ILE A 296 3.70 0.58 -128.66
CA ILE A 296 4.30 1.64 -129.48
C ILE A 296 5.50 1.09 -130.25
N ILE A 297 6.41 0.38 -129.56
CA ILE A 297 7.58 -0.24 -130.19
C ILE A 297 7.15 -1.26 -131.26
N SER A 298 6.06 -2.00 -131.04
CA SER A 298 5.56 -2.98 -132.00
C SER A 298 5.01 -2.33 -133.28
N GLU A 299 4.22 -1.26 -133.15
CA GLU A 299 3.65 -0.52 -134.29
C GLU A 299 4.75 0.27 -135.04
N GLU A 300 5.77 0.77 -134.34
CA GLU A 300 6.96 1.39 -134.97
C GLU A 300 7.74 0.38 -135.82
N ARG A 301 7.81 -0.89 -135.40
CA ARG A 301 8.41 -1.98 -136.21
C ARG A 301 7.59 -2.32 -137.45
N VAL A 302 6.25 -2.25 -137.38
CA VAL A 302 5.37 -2.46 -138.54
C VAL A 302 5.68 -1.41 -139.62
N ILE A 303 5.76 -0.14 -139.23
CA ILE A 303 6.13 0.96 -140.14
C ILE A 303 7.51 0.69 -140.78
N GLN A 304 8.52 0.34 -139.98
CA GLN A 304 9.87 0.06 -140.50
C GLN A 304 9.92 -1.12 -141.48
N ASN A 305 9.12 -2.16 -141.25
CA ASN A 305 9.08 -3.33 -142.12
C ASN A 305 8.37 -3.03 -143.45
N GLU A 306 7.29 -2.26 -143.43
CA GLU A 306 6.60 -1.84 -144.66
C GLU A 306 7.43 -0.85 -145.50
N GLU A 307 8.11 0.09 -144.87
CA GLU A 307 9.04 1.00 -145.56
C GLU A 307 10.17 0.23 -146.26
N LYS A 308 10.66 -0.87 -145.66
CA LYS A 308 11.64 -1.77 -146.28
C LYS A 308 11.07 -2.58 -147.45
N LEU A 309 9.84 -3.07 -147.33
CA LEU A 309 9.14 -3.82 -148.40
C LEU A 309 8.80 -2.93 -149.60
N SER A 310 8.52 -1.65 -149.38
CA SER A 310 8.26 -0.67 -150.45
C SER A 310 9.50 -0.27 -151.25
N ALA A 311 10.72 -0.53 -150.76
CA ALA A 311 11.97 -0.05 -151.35
C ALA A 311 12.60 -1.03 -152.38
N SER A 312 12.13 -2.27 -152.48
CA SER A 312 12.67 -3.29 -153.41
C SER A 312 11.71 -3.58 -154.57
N ASP A 313 12.12 -3.26 -155.79
CA ASP A 313 11.33 -3.49 -157.01
C ASP A 313 11.23 -4.97 -157.41
N GLU A 314 12.05 -5.87 -156.83
CA GLU A 314 12.13 -7.29 -157.22
C GLU A 314 11.07 -8.20 -156.56
N LEU A 315 10.33 -7.71 -155.56
CA LEU A 315 9.37 -8.50 -154.77
C LEU A 315 7.93 -7.96 -154.78
N LYS A 316 7.52 -7.27 -155.85
CA LYS A 316 6.12 -6.88 -156.05
C LYS A 316 5.30 -8.11 -156.48
N THR A 317 4.44 -8.60 -155.60
CA THR A 317 3.57 -9.76 -155.88
C THR A 317 2.35 -9.35 -156.70
N ILE A 318 2.07 -10.08 -157.79
CA ILE A 318 0.89 -9.89 -158.65
C ILE A 318 -0.07 -11.06 -158.42
N ARG A 319 -1.37 -10.80 -158.27
CA ARG A 319 -2.35 -11.87 -158.01
C ARG A 319 -2.53 -12.73 -159.25
N LEU A 320 -2.48 -14.06 -159.08
CA LEU A 320 -2.50 -15.04 -160.18
C LEU A 320 -3.68 -14.85 -161.15
N LYS A 321 -4.86 -14.49 -160.61
CA LYS A 321 -6.09 -14.26 -161.37
C LYS A 321 -5.97 -13.14 -162.41
N GLU A 322 -5.08 -12.18 -162.17
CA GLU A 322 -4.87 -11.04 -163.06
C GLU A 322 -3.91 -11.38 -164.20
N VAL A 323 -2.99 -12.33 -163.96
CA VAL A 323 -2.12 -12.89 -165.01
C VAL A 323 -2.93 -13.79 -165.95
N GLU A 324 -3.90 -14.54 -165.41
CA GLU A 324 -4.83 -15.36 -166.22
C GLU A 324 -5.70 -14.51 -167.14
N ASN A 325 -6.23 -13.37 -166.65
CA ASN A 325 -7.00 -12.44 -167.47
C ASN A 325 -6.14 -11.85 -168.60
N LEU A 326 -4.90 -11.46 -168.31
CA LEU A 326 -3.97 -10.96 -169.31
C LEU A 326 -3.68 -12.03 -170.38
N TYR A 327 -3.53 -13.29 -169.97
CA TYR A 327 -3.32 -14.41 -170.90
C TYR A 327 -4.52 -14.62 -171.83
N GLN A 328 -5.75 -14.60 -171.31
CA GLN A 328 -6.94 -14.74 -172.16
C GLN A 328 -7.06 -13.59 -173.16
N GLU A 329 -6.85 -12.35 -172.71
CA GLU A 329 -6.90 -11.17 -173.59
C GLU A 329 -5.81 -11.18 -174.66
N VAL A 330 -4.62 -11.70 -174.36
CA VAL A 330 -3.50 -11.81 -175.31
C VAL A 330 -3.72 -12.95 -176.31
N SER A 331 -4.35 -14.06 -175.90
CA SER A 331 -4.61 -15.22 -176.78
C SER A 331 -5.55 -14.94 -177.96
N LEU A 332 -6.35 -13.88 -177.87
CA LEU A 332 -7.31 -13.46 -178.88
C LEU A 332 -6.71 -12.51 -179.93
N LEU A 333 -5.47 -12.07 -179.76
CA LEU A 333 -4.81 -11.08 -180.62
C LEU A 333 -3.86 -11.77 -181.61
N SER A 334 -4.05 -11.50 -182.91
CA SER A 334 -3.27 -12.12 -184.01
C SER A 334 -2.08 -11.27 -184.48
N ASN A 335 -1.88 -10.08 -183.91
CA ASN A 335 -0.76 -9.19 -184.23
C ASN A 335 0.20 -9.04 -183.03
N ILE A 336 1.46 -9.42 -183.24
CA ILE A 336 2.53 -9.36 -182.22
C ILE A 336 2.75 -7.94 -181.67
N GLY A 337 2.51 -6.89 -182.47
CA GLY A 337 2.67 -5.51 -182.01
C GLY A 337 1.68 -5.10 -180.91
N GLU A 338 0.45 -5.63 -180.95
CA GLU A 338 -0.60 -5.33 -179.97
C GLU A 338 -0.37 -6.10 -178.66
N VAL A 339 0.14 -7.33 -178.77
CA VAL A 339 0.54 -8.15 -177.61
C VAL A 339 1.63 -7.46 -176.80
N ILE A 340 2.68 -6.96 -177.47
CA ILE A 340 3.78 -6.25 -176.79
C ILE A 340 3.27 -4.98 -176.11
N LYS A 341 2.36 -4.23 -176.75
CA LYS A 341 1.81 -3.00 -176.18
C LYS A 341 1.01 -3.27 -174.90
N LYS A 342 0.10 -4.26 -174.93
CA LYS A 342 -0.66 -4.64 -173.73
C LYS A 342 0.21 -5.15 -172.59
N LEU A 343 1.24 -5.94 -172.89
CA LEU A 343 2.22 -6.38 -171.87
C LEU A 343 2.98 -5.18 -171.26
N LYS A 344 3.33 -4.18 -172.08
CA LYS A 344 4.00 -2.97 -171.59
C LYS A 344 3.10 -2.15 -170.68
N ASP A 345 1.85 -1.92 -171.10
CA ASP A 345 0.87 -1.14 -170.34
C ASP A 345 0.53 -1.82 -169.00
N PHE A 346 0.41 -3.15 -168.99
CA PHE A 346 0.18 -3.92 -167.76
C PHE A 346 1.33 -3.81 -166.75
N ILE A 347 2.58 -3.76 -167.23
CA ILE A 347 3.77 -3.62 -166.38
C ILE A 347 3.92 -2.18 -165.85
N THR A 348 3.64 -1.17 -166.66
CA THR A 348 3.82 0.24 -166.27
C THR A 348 2.76 0.72 -165.27
N GLU A 349 1.50 0.32 -165.44
CA GLU A 349 0.41 0.72 -164.53
C GLU A 349 0.65 0.24 -163.09
N ARG A 350 1.31 -0.91 -162.92
CA ARG A 350 1.52 -1.55 -161.62
C ARG A 350 2.86 -1.29 -160.96
N LYS A 351 3.81 -0.70 -161.69
CA LYS A 351 5.08 -0.25 -161.11
C LYS A 351 4.88 0.83 -160.04
N HIS A 352 3.76 1.56 -160.07
CA HIS A 352 3.50 2.76 -159.26
C HIS A 352 2.40 2.65 -158.19
N SER A 353 1.71 1.51 -158.02
CA SER A 353 0.74 1.35 -156.92
C SER A 353 1.44 0.88 -155.64
N THR A 354 1.68 1.78 -154.70
CA THR A 354 2.20 1.51 -153.35
C THR A 354 1.05 1.39 -152.36
N ASP A 355 1.05 0.35 -151.51
CA ASP A 355 0.09 0.16 -150.42
C ASP A 355 0.33 1.21 -149.30
N SER A 356 -0.27 2.40 -149.45
CA SER A 356 -0.13 3.54 -148.54
C SER A 356 -1.04 3.49 -147.29
N LYS A 357 -1.96 2.52 -147.20
CA LYS A 357 -2.98 2.48 -146.15
C LYS A 357 -2.44 1.98 -144.81
N LEU A 358 -1.62 0.93 -144.80
CA LEU A 358 -1.13 0.29 -143.57
C LEU A 358 -0.19 1.20 -142.75
N ILE A 359 0.69 1.96 -143.41
CA ILE A 359 1.54 2.97 -142.75
C ILE A 359 0.72 4.07 -142.07
N SER A 360 -0.39 4.51 -142.68
CA SER A 360 -1.23 5.58 -142.12
C SER A 360 -1.99 5.13 -140.87
N GLU A 361 -2.46 3.88 -140.85
CA GLU A 361 -3.15 3.27 -139.72
C GLU A 361 -2.20 3.08 -138.52
N ALA A 362 -0.98 2.61 -138.77
CA ALA A 362 0.04 2.45 -137.73
C ALA A 362 0.45 3.79 -137.10
N ARG A 363 0.58 4.87 -137.89
CA ARG A 363 0.90 6.22 -137.36
C ARG A 363 -0.22 6.81 -136.50
N ALA A 364 -1.48 6.63 -136.89
CA ALA A 364 -2.62 7.08 -136.09
C ALA A 364 -2.65 6.38 -134.72
N LYS A 365 -2.38 5.07 -134.73
CA LYS A 365 -2.37 4.24 -133.52
C LYS A 365 -1.21 4.58 -132.57
N ILE A 366 -0.02 4.89 -133.10
CA ILE A 366 1.11 5.38 -132.29
C ILE A 366 0.77 6.73 -131.64
N SER A 367 0.09 7.64 -132.34
CA SER A 367 -0.31 8.94 -131.78
C SER A 367 -1.30 8.78 -130.61
N GLU A 368 -2.24 7.85 -130.74
CA GLU A 368 -3.20 7.53 -129.69
C GLU A 368 -2.52 6.91 -128.46
N LEU A 369 -1.63 5.93 -128.69
CA LEU A 369 -0.85 5.29 -127.63
C LEU A 369 0.09 6.28 -126.90
N LYS A 370 0.73 7.23 -127.60
CA LYS A 370 1.58 8.27 -126.98
C LYS A 370 0.78 9.24 -126.12
N LYS A 371 -0.46 9.58 -126.52
CA LYS A 371 -1.34 10.40 -125.68
C LYS A 371 -1.68 9.66 -124.39
N HIS A 372 -2.04 8.38 -124.49
CA HIS A 372 -2.35 7.55 -123.34
C HIS A 372 -1.14 7.32 -122.40
N GLN A 373 0.07 7.22 -122.97
CA GLN A 373 1.32 7.19 -122.21
C GLN A 373 1.50 8.45 -121.35
N SER A 374 1.29 9.64 -121.91
CA SER A 374 1.45 10.90 -121.16
C SER A 374 0.43 11.07 -120.02
N GLU A 375 -0.80 10.58 -120.19
CA GLU A 375 -1.84 10.60 -119.16
C GLU A 375 -1.48 9.67 -117.98
N LEU A 376 -0.89 8.52 -118.28
CA LEU A 376 -0.40 7.56 -117.28
C LEU A 376 0.83 8.07 -116.54
N GLU A 377 1.77 8.74 -117.22
CA GLU A 377 2.97 9.32 -116.60
C GLU A 377 2.63 10.37 -115.53
N VAL A 378 1.67 11.26 -115.82
CA VAL A 378 1.20 12.26 -114.84
C VAL A 378 0.58 11.58 -113.62
N SER A 379 -0.24 10.56 -113.84
CA SER A 379 -0.90 9.81 -112.77
C SER A 379 0.10 9.06 -111.87
N VAL A 380 1.19 8.54 -112.44
CA VAL A 380 2.27 7.89 -111.68
C VAL A 380 3.03 8.88 -110.81
N GLU A 381 3.29 10.10 -111.31
CA GLU A 381 4.01 11.12 -110.54
C GLU A 381 3.19 11.67 -109.37
N GLU A 382 1.88 11.88 -109.55
CA GLU A 382 0.97 12.24 -108.44
C GLU A 382 0.93 11.17 -107.34
N LEU A 383 1.01 9.88 -107.71
CA LEU A 383 1.05 8.79 -106.74
C LEU A 383 2.38 8.72 -105.99
N LYS A 384 3.52 9.03 -106.64
CA LYS A 384 4.82 9.11 -105.95
C LYS A 384 4.85 10.23 -104.91
N GLU A 385 4.29 11.40 -105.22
CA GLU A 385 4.25 12.52 -104.28
C GLU A 385 3.38 12.20 -103.05
N LYS A 386 2.26 11.47 -103.26
CA LYS A 386 1.42 10.94 -102.17
C LYS A 386 2.17 9.90 -101.33
N GLU A 387 2.89 8.96 -101.96
CA GLU A 387 3.69 7.93 -101.27
C GLU A 387 4.77 8.55 -100.37
N HIS A 388 5.47 9.59 -100.84
CA HIS A 388 6.46 10.32 -100.05
C HIS A 388 5.86 11.02 -98.81
N LYS A 389 4.71 11.69 -98.97
CA LYS A 389 4.03 12.35 -97.84
C LYS A 389 3.55 11.36 -96.77
N ILE A 390 3.08 10.18 -97.19
CA ILE A 390 2.64 9.12 -96.26
C ILE A 390 3.84 8.53 -95.51
N THR A 391 4.93 8.20 -96.21
CA THR A 391 6.14 7.62 -95.58
C THR A 391 6.85 8.55 -94.59
N ASP A 392 6.89 9.86 -94.85
CA ASP A 392 7.44 10.82 -93.89
C ASP A 392 6.55 10.97 -92.64
N ALA A 393 5.23 10.86 -92.83
CA ALA A 393 4.28 10.88 -91.72
C ALA A 393 4.39 9.60 -90.86
N GLU A 394 4.54 8.42 -91.47
CA GLU A 394 4.80 7.14 -90.78
C GLU A 394 6.07 7.21 -89.91
N LYS A 395 7.17 7.75 -90.44
CA LYS A 395 8.42 7.93 -89.67
C LYS A 395 8.22 8.85 -88.47
N ALA A 396 7.44 9.93 -88.63
CA ALA A 396 7.11 10.84 -87.53
C ALA A 396 6.26 10.15 -86.46
N VAL A 397 5.27 9.34 -86.85
CA VAL A 397 4.46 8.53 -85.93
C VAL A 397 5.33 7.55 -85.16
N PHE A 398 6.23 6.83 -85.86
CA PHE A 398 7.13 5.86 -85.22
C PHE A 398 8.06 6.52 -84.18
N ARG A 399 8.58 7.71 -84.48
CA ARG A 399 9.41 8.47 -83.51
C ARG A 399 8.60 8.84 -82.26
N ILE A 400 7.39 9.37 -82.43
CA ILE A 400 6.49 9.73 -81.32
C ILE A 400 6.16 8.49 -80.48
N MET A 401 5.84 7.35 -81.12
CA MET A 401 5.55 6.10 -80.42
C MET A 401 6.76 5.57 -79.63
N SER A 402 7.97 5.71 -80.18
CA SER A 402 9.20 5.31 -79.47
C SER A 402 9.44 6.17 -78.22
N GLU A 403 9.30 7.49 -78.34
CA GLU A 403 9.43 8.43 -77.22
C GLU A 403 8.33 8.22 -76.17
N GLU A 404 7.09 7.97 -76.59
CA GLU A 404 5.96 7.63 -75.71
C GLU A 404 6.24 6.34 -74.93
N ASN A 405 6.70 5.28 -75.60
CA ASN A 405 7.05 4.01 -74.96
C ASN A 405 8.21 4.17 -73.95
N GLU A 406 9.23 4.97 -74.28
CA GLU A 406 10.35 5.23 -73.36
C GLU A 406 9.86 5.95 -72.09
N LEU A 407 9.02 6.97 -72.24
CA LEU A 407 8.44 7.69 -71.10
C LEU A 407 7.48 6.83 -70.28
N ILE A 408 6.67 5.97 -70.91
CA ILE A 408 5.82 4.99 -70.22
C ILE A 408 6.69 4.02 -69.41
N SER A 409 7.82 3.57 -69.95
CA SER A 409 8.74 2.68 -69.22
C SER A 409 9.32 3.36 -67.98
N LYS A 410 9.75 4.63 -68.08
CA LYS A 410 10.24 5.44 -66.96
C LYS A 410 9.12 5.67 -65.92
N LEU A 411 7.91 5.94 -66.38
CA LEU A 411 6.73 6.11 -65.51
C LEU A 411 6.40 4.83 -64.75
N ASN A 412 6.49 3.66 -65.38
CA ASN A 412 6.26 2.38 -64.71
C ASN A 412 7.33 2.09 -63.65
N ILE A 413 8.59 2.43 -63.91
CA ILE A 413 9.67 2.32 -62.91
C ILE A 413 9.40 3.26 -61.73
N LEU A 414 8.95 4.49 -61.98
CA LEU A 414 8.57 5.42 -60.91
C LEU A 414 7.37 4.94 -60.11
N LYS A 415 6.34 4.41 -60.75
CA LYS A 415 5.18 3.81 -60.06
C LYS A 415 5.59 2.67 -59.14
N ALA A 416 6.48 1.78 -59.60
CA ALA A 416 6.99 0.70 -58.76
C ALA A 416 7.77 1.22 -57.53
N ARG A 417 8.48 2.35 -57.66
CA ARG A 417 9.13 3.03 -56.52
C ARG A 417 8.12 3.71 -55.59
N GLU A 418 7.07 4.35 -56.13
CA GLU A 418 5.97 4.92 -55.32
C GLU A 418 5.25 3.83 -54.53
N GLU A 419 4.88 2.71 -55.17
CA GLU A 419 4.24 1.56 -54.50
C GLU A 419 5.12 0.99 -53.39
N LYS A 420 6.44 0.89 -53.63
CA LYS A 420 7.39 0.47 -52.58
C LYS A 420 7.39 1.45 -51.40
N LEU A 421 7.41 2.76 -51.67
CA LEU A 421 7.40 3.78 -50.62
C LEU A 421 6.06 3.78 -49.86
N ASP A 422 4.94 3.54 -50.52
CA ASP A 422 3.63 3.43 -49.87
C ASP A 422 3.58 2.24 -48.90
N LEU A 423 4.18 1.10 -49.26
CA LEU A 423 4.34 -0.03 -48.34
C LEU A 423 5.21 0.33 -47.12
N GLU A 424 6.31 1.06 -47.33
CA GLU A 424 7.18 1.55 -46.25
C GLU A 424 6.42 2.53 -45.32
N ILE A 425 5.53 3.37 -45.86
CA ILE A 425 4.66 4.27 -45.08
C ILE A 425 3.65 3.51 -44.24
N GLU A 426 3.04 2.46 -44.79
CA GLU A 426 2.10 1.61 -44.05
C GLU A 426 2.80 0.86 -42.92
N GLU A 427 4.00 0.32 -43.17
CA GLU A 427 4.82 -0.34 -42.16
C GLU A 427 5.22 0.63 -41.04
N PHE A 428 5.68 1.84 -41.39
CA PHE A 428 6.00 2.90 -40.43
C PHE A 428 4.79 3.25 -39.52
N LYS A 429 3.61 3.43 -40.11
CA LYS A 429 2.38 3.71 -39.32
C LYS A 429 2.05 2.57 -38.38
N ARG A 430 2.20 1.33 -38.83
CA ARG A 430 1.94 0.15 -38.01
C ARG A 430 2.91 0.07 -36.84
N GLU A 431 4.21 0.24 -37.07
CA GLU A 431 5.22 0.26 -36.01
C GLU A 431 4.96 1.35 -34.97
N LEU A 432 4.56 2.54 -35.43
CA LEU A 432 4.22 3.67 -34.58
C LEU A 432 3.01 3.38 -33.70
N THR A 433 1.99 2.67 -34.21
CA THR A 433 0.88 2.20 -33.38
C THR A 433 1.30 1.12 -32.39
N GLU A 434 2.11 0.14 -32.80
CA GLU A 434 2.57 -0.95 -31.93
C GLU A 434 3.42 -0.42 -30.76
N VAL A 435 4.37 0.48 -31.03
CA VAL A 435 5.16 1.14 -29.97
C VAL A 435 4.30 2.05 -29.11
N GLY A 436 3.34 2.77 -29.71
CA GLY A 436 2.38 3.60 -28.99
C GLY A 436 1.55 2.82 -27.98
N HIS A 437 1.17 1.58 -28.30
CA HIS A 437 0.46 0.70 -27.35
C HIS A 437 1.34 0.27 -26.17
N LEU A 438 2.63 0.08 -26.38
CA LEU A 438 3.55 -0.40 -25.35
C LEU A 438 4.09 0.71 -24.46
N VAL A 439 4.39 1.87 -25.03
CA VAL A 439 5.08 2.96 -24.31
C VAL A 439 4.17 4.16 -24.05
N GLY A 440 3.03 4.26 -24.74
CA GLY A 440 2.04 5.33 -24.57
C GLY A 440 2.16 6.42 -25.64
N THR A 441 1.40 7.50 -25.47
CA THR A 441 1.34 8.62 -26.43
C THR A 441 2.66 9.37 -26.57
N GLU A 442 3.58 9.19 -25.63
CA GLU A 442 4.91 9.79 -25.64
C GLU A 442 5.75 9.38 -26.86
N ALA A 443 5.50 8.19 -27.41
CA ALA A 443 6.13 7.74 -28.65
C ALA A 443 5.83 8.68 -29.84
N LEU A 444 4.72 9.43 -29.80
CA LEU A 444 4.30 10.35 -30.87
C LEU A 444 5.03 11.71 -30.83
N HIS A 445 5.77 12.01 -29.75
CA HIS A 445 6.50 13.27 -29.61
C HIS A 445 7.83 13.34 -30.37
N PHE A 446 8.15 12.32 -31.17
CA PHE A 446 9.36 12.25 -31.99
C PHE A 446 9.53 13.42 -32.97
N LYS A 447 8.45 14.08 -33.40
CA LYS A 447 8.50 15.19 -34.38
C LYS A 447 9.39 16.36 -33.96
N ASN A 448 9.51 16.60 -32.65
CA ASN A 448 10.29 17.70 -32.09
C ASN A 448 11.74 17.31 -31.77
N LEU A 449 12.12 16.04 -31.98
CA LEU A 449 13.47 15.56 -31.71
C LEU A 449 14.43 16.07 -32.80
N ASP A 450 15.58 16.62 -32.40
CA ASP A 450 16.64 17.00 -33.33
C ASP A 450 17.59 15.81 -33.54
N VAL A 451 17.66 15.32 -34.78
CA VAL A 451 18.54 14.21 -35.21
C VAL A 451 19.61 14.69 -36.19
N GLY A 452 19.84 16.00 -36.26
CA GLY A 452 20.82 16.63 -37.14
C GLY A 452 20.25 17.03 -38.50
N ALA A 453 21.13 17.39 -39.43
CA ALA A 453 20.73 17.87 -40.75
C ALA A 453 19.99 16.79 -41.55
N GLU A 454 18.81 17.12 -42.10
CA GLU A 454 17.96 16.22 -42.89
C GLU A 454 18.72 15.54 -44.05
N VAL A 455 19.67 16.26 -44.66
CA VAL A 455 20.54 15.74 -45.73
C VAL A 455 21.47 14.62 -45.25
N SER A 456 21.89 14.63 -43.99
CA SER A 456 22.73 13.58 -43.40
C SER A 456 21.95 12.30 -43.13
N VAL A 457 20.64 12.41 -42.85
CA VAL A 457 19.75 11.27 -42.62
C VAL A 457 19.49 10.53 -43.94
N MET A 458 19.27 11.28 -45.03
CA MET A 458 19.09 10.74 -46.39
C MET A 458 20.32 9.99 -46.93
N LYS A 459 21.53 10.41 -46.53
CA LYS A 459 22.80 9.78 -46.93
C LYS A 459 23.25 8.63 -46.03
N GLU A 460 22.54 8.37 -44.93
CA GLU A 460 22.89 7.29 -44.01
C GLU A 460 22.54 5.94 -44.64
N ASP A 461 23.43 4.95 -44.45
CA ASP A 461 23.17 3.59 -44.91
C ASP A 461 21.92 3.02 -44.23
N ARG A 462 21.04 2.40 -45.02
CA ARG A 462 19.79 1.81 -44.56
C ARG A 462 20.04 0.69 -43.56
N GLU A 463 21.21 0.04 -43.60
CA GLU A 463 21.60 -0.95 -42.59
C GLU A 463 21.52 -0.40 -41.16
N LYS A 464 21.96 0.85 -40.92
CA LYS A 464 21.89 1.45 -39.58
C LYS A 464 20.47 1.66 -39.09
N GLN A 465 19.56 2.00 -40.00
CA GLN A 465 18.15 2.16 -39.67
C GLN A 465 17.49 0.81 -39.38
N ASN A 466 17.89 -0.25 -40.11
CA ASN A 466 17.48 -1.62 -39.82
C ASN A 466 18.02 -2.12 -38.47
N GLU A 467 19.25 -1.76 -38.09
CA GLU A 467 19.80 -2.06 -36.76
C GLU A 467 18.99 -1.40 -35.65
N ARG A 468 18.60 -0.13 -35.82
CA ARG A 468 17.71 0.58 -34.88
C ARG A 468 16.36 -0.13 -34.75
N LYS A 469 15.74 -0.50 -35.86
CA LYS A 469 14.49 -1.29 -35.89
C LYS A 469 14.64 -2.62 -35.16
N HIS A 470 15.72 -3.35 -35.41
CA HIS A 470 15.98 -4.62 -34.74
C HIS A 470 16.19 -4.46 -33.21
N ASN A 471 16.83 -3.37 -32.79
CA ASN A 471 16.95 -3.06 -31.36
C ASN A 471 15.59 -2.74 -30.73
N ILE A 472 14.75 -1.96 -31.41
CA ILE A 472 13.36 -1.69 -31.00
C ILE A 472 12.58 -3.00 -30.85
N GLU A 473 12.64 -3.91 -31.83
CA GLU A 473 11.98 -5.22 -31.75
C GLU A 473 12.47 -6.07 -30.57
N LYS A 474 13.77 -6.08 -30.27
CA LYS A 474 14.31 -6.78 -29.09
C LYS A 474 13.71 -6.27 -27.79
N PHE A 475 13.62 -4.95 -27.63
CA PHE A 475 13.02 -4.33 -26.44
C PHE A 475 11.51 -4.56 -26.37
N LYS A 476 10.83 -4.51 -27.52
CA LYS A 476 9.41 -4.82 -27.68
C LYS A 476 9.09 -6.22 -27.13
N ILE A 477 9.80 -7.25 -27.60
CA ILE A 477 9.60 -8.64 -27.17
C ILE A 477 9.83 -8.79 -25.65
N ARG A 478 10.90 -8.19 -25.11
CA ARG A 478 11.18 -8.25 -23.67
C ARG A 478 10.10 -7.58 -22.82
N LEU A 479 9.51 -6.49 -23.30
CA LEU A 479 8.44 -5.78 -22.59
C LEU A 479 7.12 -6.55 -22.67
N GLU A 480 6.80 -7.17 -23.80
CA GLU A 480 5.63 -8.05 -23.95
C GLU A 480 5.73 -9.26 -23.01
N ASP A 481 6.91 -9.88 -22.90
CA ASP A 481 7.17 -10.98 -21.95
C ASP A 481 7.12 -10.54 -20.48
N SER A 482 7.40 -9.26 -20.21
CA SER A 482 7.48 -8.76 -18.84
C SER A 482 6.13 -8.57 -18.18
N ASN A 483 5.02 -8.59 -18.94
CA ASN A 483 3.62 -8.34 -18.54
C ASN A 483 3.39 -8.25 -17.02
N VAL A 484 3.67 -7.07 -16.44
CA VAL A 484 3.40 -6.79 -15.02
C VAL A 484 2.12 -5.97 -14.94
N SER A 485 1.00 -6.66 -14.75
CA SER A 485 -0.25 -6.02 -14.34
C SER A 485 -0.17 -5.63 -12.86
N GLY A 486 -0.75 -4.49 -12.49
CA GLY A 486 -0.83 -4.05 -11.08
C GLY A 486 0.45 -3.43 -10.52
N MET A 487 1.31 -2.81 -11.35
CA MET A 487 2.56 -2.18 -10.91
C MET A 487 2.36 -1.21 -9.73
N GLU A 488 1.35 -0.35 -9.81
CA GLU A 488 1.06 0.66 -8.81
C GLU A 488 0.54 0.06 -7.50
N GLU A 489 -0.25 -1.02 -7.58
CA GLU A 489 -0.71 -1.77 -6.41
C GLU A 489 0.46 -2.45 -5.69
N ILE A 490 1.37 -3.10 -6.44
CA ILE A 490 2.55 -3.78 -5.89
C ILE A 490 3.51 -2.77 -5.24
N HIS A 491 3.78 -1.64 -5.89
CA HIS A 491 4.62 -0.56 -5.32
C HIS A 491 4.03 -0.03 -4.02
N LYS A 492 2.71 0.23 -4.01
CA LYS A 492 2.01 0.70 -2.82
C LYS A 492 2.05 -0.34 -1.70
N GLU A 493 1.77 -1.60 -2.01
CA GLU A 493 1.78 -2.69 -1.03
C GLU A 493 3.18 -2.94 -0.44
N TYR A 494 4.23 -2.89 -1.27
CA TYR A 494 5.61 -2.96 -0.80
C TYR A 494 5.94 -1.82 0.16
N LYS A 495 5.56 -0.58 -0.21
CA LYS A 495 5.78 0.60 0.61
C LYS A 495 5.07 0.49 1.95
N ASP A 496 3.77 0.18 1.94
CA ASP A 496 2.94 0.05 3.14
C ASP A 496 3.47 -1.06 4.06
N THR A 497 3.87 -2.20 3.49
CA THR A 497 4.43 -3.34 4.23
C THR A 497 5.82 -3.02 4.81
N SER A 498 6.66 -2.31 4.06
CA SER A 498 7.98 -1.89 4.51
C SER A 498 7.92 -0.85 5.64
N GLU A 499 7.01 0.13 5.54
CA GLU A 499 6.75 1.09 6.60
C GLU A 499 6.25 0.41 7.87
N ARG A 500 5.40 -0.62 7.73
CA ARG A 500 4.92 -1.43 8.85
C ARG A 500 6.05 -2.22 9.53
N ASP A 501 6.94 -2.89 8.79
CA ASP A 501 8.10 -3.57 9.41
C ASP A 501 9.03 -2.58 10.12
N ALA A 502 9.30 -1.42 9.50
CA ALA A 502 10.12 -0.36 10.10
C ALA A 502 9.48 0.22 11.38
N PHE A 503 8.15 0.28 11.45
CA PHE A 503 7.43 0.64 12.68
C PHE A 503 7.59 -0.43 13.76
N LEU A 504 7.33 -1.70 13.43
CA LEU A 504 7.48 -2.81 14.39
C LEU A 504 8.91 -2.96 14.91
N ALA A 505 9.93 -2.69 14.08
CA ALA A 505 11.32 -2.70 14.48
C ALA A 505 11.65 -1.62 15.52
N ARG A 506 11.05 -0.42 15.39
CA ARG A 506 11.21 0.65 16.37
C ARG A 506 10.51 0.34 17.69
N GLU A 507 9.27 -0.14 17.63
CA GLU A 507 8.50 -0.56 18.82
C GLU A 507 9.22 -1.66 19.60
N LEU A 508 9.82 -2.63 18.90
CA LEU A 508 10.59 -3.70 19.55
C LEU A 508 11.77 -3.14 20.36
N LEU A 509 12.54 -2.22 19.79
CA LEU A 509 13.67 -1.57 20.49
C LEU A 509 13.20 -0.77 21.72
N ASP A 510 12.03 -0.13 21.65
CA ASP A 510 11.50 0.65 22.76
C ASP A 510 10.92 -0.24 23.88
N LEU A 511 10.32 -1.39 23.53
CA LEU A 511 9.90 -2.42 24.48
C LEU A 511 11.11 -3.05 25.19
N GLU A 512 12.19 -3.36 24.47
CA GLU A 512 13.43 -3.89 25.06
C GLU A 512 14.04 -2.91 26.07
N LYS A 513 14.16 -1.62 25.71
CA LYS A 513 14.63 -0.57 26.64
C LYS A 513 13.72 -0.47 27.87
N SER A 514 12.41 -0.57 27.67
CA SER A 514 11.44 -0.51 28.76
C SER A 514 11.57 -1.71 29.70
N ALA A 515 11.82 -2.91 29.16
CA ALA A 515 12.07 -4.12 29.94
C ALA A 515 13.31 -3.97 30.82
N VAL A 516 14.44 -3.51 30.25
CA VAL A 516 15.68 -3.25 31.01
C VAL A 516 15.45 -2.22 32.12
N THR A 517 14.69 -1.16 31.84
CA THR A 517 14.39 -0.12 32.83
C THR A 517 13.53 -0.68 33.98
N LEU A 518 12.53 -1.50 33.67
CA LEU A 518 11.68 -2.14 34.68
C LEU A 518 12.47 -3.13 35.53
N GLU A 519 13.38 -3.89 34.94
CA GLU A 519 14.25 -4.83 35.66
C GLU A 519 15.18 -4.10 36.66
N LEU A 520 15.78 -2.99 36.22
CA LEU A 520 16.59 -2.13 37.11
C LEU A 520 15.75 -1.55 38.26
N LEU A 521 14.53 -1.09 37.96
CA LEU A 521 13.60 -0.56 38.97
C LEU A 521 13.21 -1.64 39.99
N ILE A 522 12.90 -2.85 39.54
CA ILE A 522 12.57 -3.98 40.43
C ILE A 522 13.74 -4.26 41.38
N LYS A 523 14.97 -4.33 40.85
CA LYS A 523 16.17 -4.55 41.65
C LYS A 523 16.45 -3.44 42.66
N ASP A 524 16.23 -2.18 42.27
CA ASP A 524 16.34 -1.03 43.18
C ASP A 524 15.30 -1.10 44.31
N LEU A 525 14.05 -1.43 43.98
CA LEU A 525 12.99 -1.63 44.97
C LEU A 525 13.29 -2.78 45.94
N GLU A 526 13.82 -3.90 45.46
CA GLU A 526 14.21 -5.04 46.32
C GLU A 526 15.32 -4.66 47.30
N MET A 527 16.37 -3.99 46.81
CA MET A 527 17.47 -3.54 47.65
C MET A 527 16.97 -2.58 48.72
N ARG A 528 16.13 -1.62 48.33
CA ARG A 528 15.54 -0.65 49.25
C ARG A 528 14.63 -1.31 50.28
N LEU A 529 13.78 -2.23 49.87
CA LEU A 529 12.92 -3.02 50.76
C LEU A 529 13.75 -3.77 51.81
N ALA A 530 14.82 -4.43 51.40
CA ALA A 530 15.70 -5.17 52.31
C ALA A 530 16.39 -4.25 53.33
N VAL A 531 16.94 -3.12 52.89
CA VAL A 531 17.62 -2.14 53.76
C VAL A 531 16.63 -1.51 54.75
N GLU A 532 15.48 -1.03 54.28
CA GLU A 532 14.47 -0.42 55.15
C GLU A 532 13.87 -1.43 56.13
N PHE A 533 13.65 -2.69 55.71
CA PHE A 533 13.18 -3.75 56.58
C PHE A 533 14.18 -4.12 57.67
N SER A 534 15.47 -4.34 57.34
CA SER A 534 16.49 -4.66 58.33
C SER A 534 16.68 -3.53 59.35
N SER A 535 16.75 -2.28 58.88
CA SER A 535 16.84 -1.12 59.78
C SER A 535 15.59 -0.96 60.66
N GLY A 536 14.41 -1.20 60.09
CA GLY A 536 13.15 -1.19 60.83
C GLY A 536 13.10 -2.27 61.90
N LEU A 537 13.51 -3.50 61.58
CA LEU A 537 13.52 -4.63 62.51
C LEU A 537 14.46 -4.38 63.70
N GLU A 538 15.63 -3.78 63.48
CA GLU A 538 16.55 -3.40 64.57
C GLU A 538 15.92 -2.37 65.53
N LYS A 539 15.25 -1.36 64.98
CA LYS A 539 14.54 -0.34 65.79
C LYS A 539 13.38 -0.97 66.58
N ILE A 540 12.60 -1.85 65.95
CA ILE A 540 11.50 -2.57 66.60
C ILE A 540 12.04 -3.42 67.73
N ASN A 541 13.13 -4.18 67.52
CA ASN A 541 13.73 -5.00 68.55
C ASN A 541 14.22 -4.20 69.77
N LYS A 542 14.79 -3.01 69.53
CA LYS A 542 15.25 -2.13 70.62
C LYS A 542 14.08 -1.64 71.48
N GLU A 543 13.02 -1.13 70.87
CA GLU A 543 11.85 -0.66 71.62
C GLU A 543 11.04 -1.83 72.21
N PHE A 544 10.94 -2.96 71.52
CA PHE A 544 10.24 -4.15 72.02
C PHE A 544 10.89 -4.67 73.29
N ASN A 545 12.22 -4.79 73.31
CA ASN A 545 12.94 -5.23 74.50
C ASN A 545 12.73 -4.25 75.67
N LYS A 546 12.84 -2.94 75.41
CA LYS A 546 12.64 -1.89 76.42
C LYS A 546 11.23 -1.91 77.03
N LEU A 547 10.19 -1.99 76.19
CA LEU A 547 8.80 -2.07 76.66
C LEU A 547 8.54 -3.38 77.41
N PHE A 548 9.08 -4.50 76.91
CA PHE A 548 8.96 -5.80 77.56
C PHE A 548 9.59 -5.79 78.96
N THR A 549 10.83 -5.30 79.11
CA THR A 549 11.51 -5.21 80.41
C THR A 549 10.74 -4.30 81.37
N ALA A 550 10.17 -3.18 80.91
CA ALA A 550 9.35 -2.29 81.73
C ALA A 550 8.07 -2.96 82.25
N MET A 551 7.42 -3.80 81.43
CA MET A 551 6.19 -4.48 81.81
C MET A 551 6.42 -5.65 82.77
N PHE A 552 7.44 -6.46 82.53
CA PHE A 552 7.72 -7.67 83.31
C PHE A 552 8.76 -7.47 84.43
N GLY A 553 9.37 -6.29 84.54
CA GLY A 553 10.40 -5.99 85.53
C GLY A 553 11.71 -6.75 85.32
N GLY A 554 11.99 -7.15 84.06
CA GLY A 554 13.11 -8.01 83.67
C GLY A 554 12.79 -8.86 82.42
N GLY A 555 13.74 -9.66 81.96
CA GLY A 555 13.59 -10.51 80.77
C GLY A 555 14.03 -9.84 79.46
N GLU A 556 14.01 -10.60 78.38
CA GLU A 556 14.43 -10.17 77.04
C GLU A 556 13.42 -10.62 75.97
N ALA A 557 13.14 -9.75 75.00
CA ALA A 557 12.29 -10.10 73.86
C ALA A 557 12.84 -9.54 72.55
N SER A 558 12.82 -10.35 71.48
CA SER A 558 13.35 -10.00 70.16
C SER A 558 12.69 -10.79 69.03
N LEU A 559 12.62 -10.18 67.85
CA LEU A 559 12.22 -10.79 66.59
C LEU A 559 13.46 -11.25 65.82
N THR A 560 13.41 -12.45 65.25
CA THR A 560 14.46 -13.01 64.40
C THR A 560 13.93 -13.46 63.05
N LEU A 561 14.62 -13.09 61.97
CA LEU A 561 14.31 -13.54 60.62
C LEU A 561 14.76 -15.00 60.43
N ILE A 562 13.86 -15.86 59.98
CA ILE A 562 14.11 -17.26 59.65
C ILE A 562 13.79 -17.46 58.16
N LYS A 563 14.65 -18.18 57.45
CA LYS A 563 14.38 -18.64 56.08
C LYS A 563 13.87 -20.07 56.16
N GLN A 564 12.64 -20.30 55.71
CA GLN A 564 12.07 -21.64 55.57
C GLN A 564 12.11 -22.03 54.09
N VAL A 565 12.61 -23.23 53.79
CA VAL A 565 12.49 -23.80 52.45
C VAL A 565 11.07 -24.36 52.33
N GLY A 566 10.24 -23.73 51.51
CA GLY A 566 8.87 -24.18 51.28
C GLY A 566 8.86 -25.52 50.56
N LYS A 567 8.32 -26.58 51.18
CA LYS A 567 7.83 -27.73 50.42
C LYS A 567 6.45 -27.35 49.89
N ARG A 568 6.27 -27.38 48.56
CA ARG A 568 4.94 -27.24 47.92
C ARG A 568 3.98 -28.22 48.60
N SER A 569 2.94 -27.67 49.23
CA SER A 569 1.82 -28.47 49.73
C SER A 569 1.02 -28.97 48.54
N ASP A 570 0.92 -30.29 48.43
CA ASP A 570 0.13 -31.04 47.47
C ASP A 570 -1.31 -30.51 47.40
N LEU A 571 -1.69 -29.87 46.29
CA LEU A 571 -3.08 -29.67 45.89
C LEU A 571 -3.15 -29.72 44.35
N GLU A 572 -3.48 -30.94 43.89
CA GLU A 572 -4.23 -31.30 42.68
C GLU A 572 -4.32 -30.24 41.57
N ASP A 573 -3.42 -30.34 40.58
CA ASP A 573 -3.74 -30.23 39.15
C ASP A 573 -2.44 -30.47 38.36
N LEU A 574 -2.19 -31.73 37.99
CA LEU A 574 -1.08 -32.14 37.12
C LEU A 574 -1.61 -32.88 35.89
N GLU A 575 -2.05 -32.10 34.91
CA GLU A 575 -1.85 -32.44 33.50
C GLU A 575 -1.42 -31.18 32.74
N ARG A 576 -0.10 -30.92 32.69
CA ARG A 576 0.62 -30.50 31.46
C ARG A 576 2.11 -30.23 31.69
N SER A 577 2.88 -30.96 30.89
CA SER A 577 4.16 -30.63 30.25
C SER A 577 5.38 -30.27 31.10
N ASP A 578 6.31 -31.22 31.07
CA ASP A 578 7.76 -31.13 30.96
C ASP A 578 8.41 -29.75 30.81
N LEU A 579 9.52 -29.61 31.56
CA LEU A 579 10.56 -28.57 31.54
C LEU A 579 10.21 -27.26 32.25
N GLU A 580 10.63 -27.14 33.51
CA GLU A 580 11.48 -26.04 34.01
C GLU A 580 11.92 -26.32 35.45
N GLU A 581 13.14 -25.88 35.79
CA GLU A 581 13.75 -26.02 37.11
C GLU A 581 12.79 -25.51 38.19
N THR A 582 12.55 -26.34 39.20
CA THR A 582 11.74 -25.94 40.35
C THR A 582 12.60 -25.04 41.22
N ASP A 583 12.52 -23.73 40.99
CA ASP A 583 13.00 -22.74 41.95
C ASP A 583 12.29 -23.01 43.29
N GLU A 584 13.04 -23.56 44.24
CA GLU A 584 12.60 -23.72 45.61
C GLU A 584 12.32 -22.31 46.17
N GLU A 585 11.04 -21.94 46.29
CA GLU A 585 10.66 -20.65 46.89
C GLU A 585 11.13 -20.64 48.36
N VAL A 586 12.24 -19.94 48.60
CA VAL A 586 12.74 -19.66 49.95
C VAL A 586 11.83 -18.60 50.56
N GLU A 587 10.93 -19.04 51.44
CA GLU A 587 10.05 -18.13 52.15
C GLU A 587 10.74 -17.61 53.42
N GLU A 588 10.81 -16.29 53.55
CA GLU A 588 11.30 -15.65 54.76
C GLU A 588 10.16 -15.38 55.74
N GLY A 589 10.38 -15.61 57.03
CA GLY A 589 9.41 -15.38 58.09
C GLY A 589 10.05 -14.82 59.37
N LEU A 590 9.22 -14.29 60.27
CA LEU A 590 9.65 -13.77 61.57
C LEU A 590 9.26 -14.72 62.71
N ASP A 591 10.23 -15.02 63.56
CA ASP A 591 10.01 -15.72 64.83
C ASP A 591 10.20 -14.79 66.03
N ILE A 592 9.48 -15.07 67.11
CA ILE A 592 9.45 -14.24 68.31
C ILE A 592 10.12 -15.00 69.44
N LYS A 593 11.25 -14.47 69.92
CA LYS A 593 11.98 -15.02 71.06
C LYS A 593 11.68 -14.18 72.29
N VAL A 594 11.21 -14.83 73.35
CA VAL A 594 10.87 -14.20 74.62
C VAL A 594 11.48 -15.01 75.76
N ASN A 595 12.19 -14.33 76.66
CA ASN A 595 12.82 -14.90 77.84
C ASN A 595 12.35 -14.17 79.10
N MET A 596 11.79 -14.91 80.06
CA MET A 596 11.22 -14.36 81.28
C MET A 596 12.20 -14.43 82.46
N PRO A 597 12.26 -13.42 83.34
CA PRO A 597 13.26 -13.33 84.41
C PRO A 597 13.16 -14.44 85.46
N LYS A 598 11.97 -15.07 85.63
CA LYS A 598 11.70 -16.08 86.66
C LYS A 598 11.26 -17.45 86.11
N LYS A 599 11.19 -17.64 84.78
CA LYS A 599 10.73 -18.87 84.12
C LYS A 599 11.53 -19.16 82.85
N LYS A 600 12.04 -20.38 82.71
CA LYS A 600 12.58 -20.88 81.43
C LYS A 600 11.43 -21.33 80.54
N ILE A 601 10.97 -20.44 79.67
CA ILE A 601 9.88 -20.73 78.73
C ILE A 601 10.49 -21.16 77.40
N ARG A 602 10.08 -22.31 76.87
CA ARG A 602 10.44 -22.79 75.52
C ARG A 602 9.20 -22.70 74.63
N GLY A 603 8.91 -21.49 74.13
CA GLY A 603 7.85 -21.24 73.16
C GLY A 603 6.67 -20.41 73.69
N LEU A 604 6.06 -19.64 72.77
CA LEU A 604 4.98 -18.69 73.05
C LEU A 604 3.72 -19.33 73.66
N MET A 605 3.50 -20.63 73.42
CA MET A 605 2.34 -21.38 73.92
C MET A 605 2.37 -21.64 75.44
N MET A 606 3.52 -21.47 76.10
CA MET A 606 3.69 -21.74 77.54
C MET A 606 3.52 -20.49 78.43
N LEU A 607 3.14 -19.35 77.85
CA LEU A 607 2.81 -18.12 78.55
C LEU A 607 1.36 -18.14 79.08
N SER A 608 1.12 -17.54 80.26
CA SER A 608 -0.24 -17.31 80.78
C SER A 608 -1.06 -16.40 79.85
N GLY A 609 -2.39 -16.48 79.87
CA GLY A 609 -3.26 -15.63 79.03
C GLY A 609 -2.99 -14.13 79.20
N GLY A 610 -2.78 -13.66 80.44
CA GLY A 610 -2.38 -12.28 80.71
C GLY A 610 -0.95 -11.94 80.26
N GLU A 611 0.00 -12.87 80.39
CA GLU A 611 1.39 -12.69 79.95
C GLU A 611 1.48 -12.63 78.41
N ARG A 612 0.68 -13.44 77.71
CA ARG A 612 0.56 -13.41 76.25
C ARG A 612 -0.02 -12.08 75.78
N ALA A 613 -1.13 -11.64 76.38
CA ALA A 613 -1.75 -10.37 76.06
C ALA A 613 -0.77 -9.20 76.25
N LEU A 614 -0.02 -9.17 77.36
CA LEU A 614 1.00 -8.13 77.61
C LEU A 614 2.18 -8.18 76.63
N THR A 615 2.66 -9.36 76.29
CA THR A 615 3.75 -9.54 75.31
C THR A 615 3.31 -9.07 73.93
N SER A 616 2.09 -9.43 73.52
CA SER A 616 1.46 -8.97 72.29
C SER A 616 1.34 -7.45 72.23
N ILE A 617 0.81 -6.84 73.30
CA ILE A 617 0.64 -5.39 73.40
C ILE A 617 2.00 -4.69 73.33
N ALA A 618 3.01 -5.20 74.05
CA ALA A 618 4.37 -4.66 74.00
C ALA A 618 4.96 -4.71 72.58
N LEU A 619 4.71 -5.80 71.83
CA LEU A 619 5.18 -5.94 70.45
C LEU A 619 4.46 -4.97 69.51
N ILE A 620 3.12 -4.91 69.57
CA ILE A 620 2.35 -3.99 68.72
C ILE A 620 2.72 -2.53 69.02
N PHE A 621 2.97 -2.20 70.29
CA PHE A 621 3.40 -0.86 70.70
C PHE A 621 4.82 -0.54 70.23
N ALA A 622 5.75 -1.51 70.29
CA ALA A 622 7.09 -1.33 69.76
C ALA A 622 7.09 -1.10 68.25
N ILE A 623 6.29 -1.88 67.53
CA ILE A 623 6.05 -1.70 66.09
C ILE A 623 5.49 -0.30 65.81
N SER A 624 4.49 0.13 66.59
CA SER A 624 3.87 1.45 66.45
C SER A 624 4.81 2.60 66.80
N GLN A 625 5.84 2.42 67.62
CA GLN A 625 6.78 3.52 67.93
C GLN A 625 7.79 3.80 66.83
N VAL A 626 8.15 2.79 66.01
CA VAL A 626 9.11 2.95 64.91
C VAL A 626 8.51 3.74 63.76
N ASN A 627 7.21 3.54 63.50
CA ASN A 627 6.44 4.30 62.54
C ASN A 627 5.08 4.68 63.16
N PRO A 628 4.99 5.80 63.92
CA PRO A 628 3.82 6.15 64.70
C PRO A 628 2.62 6.49 63.81
N PRO A 629 1.52 5.71 63.89
CA PRO A 629 0.31 6.08 63.19
C PRO A 629 -0.32 7.33 63.80
N PRO A 630 -1.12 8.08 63.03
CA PRO A 630 -1.75 9.30 63.52
C PRO A 630 -2.68 9.05 64.72
N PHE A 631 -3.32 7.89 64.78
CA PHE A 631 -4.13 7.47 65.92
C PHE A 631 -4.10 5.94 66.11
N ILE A 632 -4.42 5.48 67.32
CA ILE A 632 -4.57 4.06 67.67
C ILE A 632 -5.84 3.91 68.53
N ILE A 633 -6.60 2.86 68.25
CA ILE A 633 -7.83 2.46 68.95
C ILE A 633 -7.55 1.16 69.69
N LEU A 634 -7.78 1.14 70.99
CA LEU A 634 -7.58 -0.01 71.87
C LEU A 634 -8.95 -0.43 72.41
N ASP A 635 -9.53 -1.51 71.85
CA ASP A 635 -10.87 -2.01 72.20
C ASP A 635 -10.79 -3.19 73.17
N GLU A 636 -11.03 -2.89 74.45
CA GLU A 636 -11.08 -3.82 75.59
C GLU A 636 -9.80 -4.68 75.73
N THR A 637 -8.65 -4.13 75.34
CA THR A 637 -7.35 -4.84 75.39
C THR A 637 -6.83 -5.10 76.80
N ASP A 638 -7.37 -4.39 77.80
CA ASP A 638 -7.05 -4.50 79.22
C ASP A 638 -8.00 -5.44 79.99
N ALA A 639 -8.99 -6.03 79.33
CA ALA A 639 -10.01 -6.86 79.98
C ALA A 639 -9.46 -8.15 80.65
N ALA A 640 -8.32 -8.65 80.17
CA ALA A 640 -7.68 -9.87 80.70
C ALA A 640 -6.56 -9.58 81.72
N LEU A 641 -6.36 -8.31 82.08
CA LEU A 641 -5.29 -7.89 82.98
C LEU A 641 -5.78 -7.81 84.42
N ASP A 642 -4.93 -8.20 85.37
CA ASP A 642 -5.13 -7.94 86.79
C ASP A 642 -4.86 -6.46 87.11
N GLU A 643 -5.19 -6.02 88.32
CA GLU A 643 -5.07 -4.61 88.74
C GLU A 643 -3.62 -4.10 88.67
N SER A 644 -2.64 -4.95 89.06
CA SER A 644 -1.22 -4.60 89.00
C SER A 644 -0.71 -4.42 87.58
N ASN A 645 -1.12 -5.26 86.62
CA ASN A 645 -0.71 -5.14 85.22
C ASN A 645 -1.54 -4.09 84.47
N SER A 646 -2.77 -3.82 84.90
CA SER A 646 -3.61 -2.73 84.38
C SER A 646 -2.96 -1.37 84.62
N LYS A 647 -2.35 -1.17 85.80
CA LYS A 647 -1.60 0.05 86.09
C LYS A 647 -0.42 0.25 85.14
N LYS A 648 0.39 -0.80 84.94
CA LYS A 648 1.54 -0.76 84.00
C LYS A 648 1.09 -0.51 82.56
N TYR A 649 -0.03 -1.11 82.17
CA TYR A 649 -0.64 -0.86 80.87
C TYR A 649 -1.08 0.61 80.73
N GLY A 650 -1.68 1.20 81.77
CA GLY A 650 -2.00 2.62 81.82
C GLY A 650 -0.76 3.52 81.66
N ASP A 651 0.36 3.15 82.27
CA ASP A 651 1.64 3.87 82.11
C ASP A 651 2.16 3.80 80.64
N LEU A 652 1.98 2.66 79.96
CA LEU A 652 2.31 2.53 78.54
C LEU A 652 1.43 3.40 77.64
N VAL A 653 0.13 3.44 77.91
CA VAL A 653 -0.82 4.31 77.20
C VAL A 653 -0.38 5.77 77.30
N GLU A 654 0.07 6.20 78.48
CA GLU A 654 0.59 7.56 78.69
C GLU A 654 1.86 7.83 77.84
N VAL A 655 2.79 6.88 77.77
CA VAL A 655 4.01 7.00 76.94
C VAL A 655 3.66 7.07 75.45
N LEU A 656 2.71 6.27 74.99
CA LEU A 656 2.27 6.27 73.59
C LEU A 656 1.51 7.53 73.20
N SER A 657 0.73 8.11 74.12
CA SER A 657 -0.07 9.32 73.88
C SER A 657 0.76 10.52 73.40
N LYS A 658 2.08 10.49 73.67
CA LYS A 658 3.04 11.52 73.22
C LYS A 658 3.31 11.49 71.72
N HIS A 659 3.12 10.33 71.08
CA HIS A 659 3.48 10.12 69.67
C HIS A 659 2.24 9.90 68.78
N SER A 660 1.21 9.24 69.31
CA SER A 660 -0.03 8.91 68.59
C SER A 660 -1.24 9.28 69.44
N GLN A 661 -2.33 9.71 68.78
CA GLN A 661 -3.61 9.96 69.44
C GLN A 661 -4.26 8.62 69.82
N LEU A 662 -4.75 8.49 71.06
CA LEU A 662 -5.27 7.23 71.59
C LEU A 662 -6.77 7.30 71.85
N ILE A 663 -7.50 6.29 71.38
CA ILE A 663 -8.90 6.05 71.69
C ILE A 663 -9.00 4.72 72.44
N LEU A 664 -9.33 4.78 73.72
CA LEU A 664 -9.43 3.63 74.60
C LEU A 664 -10.90 3.25 74.73
N ILE A 665 -11.28 2.02 74.43
CA ILE A 665 -12.59 1.47 74.79
C ILE A 665 -12.35 0.51 75.95
N THR A 666 -12.76 0.90 77.15
CA THR A 666 -12.43 0.15 78.37
C THR A 666 -13.52 0.28 79.43
N HIS A 667 -13.53 -0.68 80.35
CA HIS A 667 -14.29 -0.66 81.60
C HIS A 667 -13.37 -0.64 82.84
N ASN A 668 -12.05 -0.66 82.64
CA ASN A 668 -11.05 -0.72 83.69
C ASN A 668 -10.75 0.67 84.24
N ARG A 669 -10.88 0.84 85.56
CA ARG A 669 -10.73 2.14 86.23
C ARG A 669 -9.32 2.72 86.10
N GLU A 670 -8.29 1.87 86.16
CA GLU A 670 -6.91 2.31 86.05
C GLU A 670 -6.63 2.90 84.66
N THR A 671 -7.08 2.24 83.60
CA THR A 671 -6.93 2.72 82.23
C THR A 671 -7.76 3.97 81.96
N MET A 672 -8.99 4.04 82.49
CA MET A 672 -9.86 5.22 82.35
C MET A 672 -9.25 6.48 82.97
N SER A 673 -8.50 6.34 84.08
CA SER A 673 -7.85 7.48 84.76
C SER A 673 -6.80 8.20 83.92
N ARG A 674 -6.33 7.59 82.84
CA ARG A 674 -5.31 8.14 81.93
C ARG A 674 -5.90 8.92 80.76
N ALA A 675 -7.22 8.96 80.63
CA ALA A 675 -7.90 9.69 79.55
C ALA A 675 -8.23 11.12 79.96
N GLY A 676 -7.97 12.08 79.05
CA GLY A 676 -8.35 13.49 79.25
C GLY A 676 -9.85 13.73 79.05
N VAL A 677 -10.49 12.94 78.17
CA VAL A 677 -11.92 13.03 77.87
C VAL A 677 -12.55 11.65 77.92
N ILE A 678 -13.76 11.56 78.50
CA ILE A 678 -14.52 10.32 78.64
C ILE A 678 -15.88 10.45 77.94
N TYR A 679 -16.09 9.56 76.98
CA TYR A 679 -17.35 9.38 76.26
C TYR A 679 -18.12 8.19 76.84
N GLY A 680 -19.14 8.48 77.65
CA GLY A 680 -20.09 7.49 78.14
C GLY A 680 -21.09 7.09 77.05
N VAL A 681 -21.04 5.83 76.63
CA VAL A 681 -22.04 5.24 75.74
C VAL A 681 -23.04 4.45 76.57
N THR A 682 -24.29 4.91 76.55
CA THR A 682 -25.40 4.25 77.24
C THR A 682 -26.42 3.75 76.24
N MET A 683 -27.18 2.70 76.60
CA MET A 683 -28.26 2.19 75.77
C MET A 683 -29.57 2.44 76.49
N GLY A 684 -30.50 3.15 75.82
CA GLY A 684 -31.83 3.34 76.36
C GLY A 684 -32.68 2.07 76.28
N SER A 685 -33.86 2.08 76.91
CA SER A 685 -34.87 1.01 76.81
C SER A 685 -35.27 0.64 75.38
N ASN A 686 -35.03 1.54 74.43
CA ASN A 686 -35.36 1.38 73.01
C ASN A 686 -34.23 0.73 72.21
N GLY A 687 -33.17 0.22 72.84
CA GLY A 687 -32.03 -0.42 72.16
C GLY A 687 -31.14 0.52 71.33
N VAL A 688 -31.36 1.84 71.44
CA VAL A 688 -30.56 2.85 70.76
C VAL A 688 -29.44 3.33 71.67
N SER A 689 -28.21 3.31 71.16
CA SER A 689 -27.05 3.90 71.83
C SER A 689 -27.14 5.43 71.84
N LYS A 690 -26.90 6.04 73.00
CA LYS A 690 -26.78 7.48 73.20
C LYS A 690 -25.41 7.81 73.77
N LEU A 691 -24.84 8.91 73.26
CA LEU A 691 -23.58 9.46 73.72
C LEU A 691 -23.82 10.46 74.86
N LEU A 692 -23.04 10.33 75.93
CA LEU A 692 -22.92 11.28 77.03
C LEU A 692 -21.43 11.62 77.15
N SER A 693 -21.04 12.86 76.85
CA SER A 693 -19.65 13.31 76.99
C SER A 693 -19.43 13.94 78.35
N ILE A 694 -18.37 13.55 79.04
CA ILE A 694 -17.91 14.18 80.28
C ILE A 694 -16.41 14.44 80.14
N SER A 695 -16.02 15.72 80.19
CA SER A 695 -14.59 16.09 80.29
C SER A 695 -14.13 15.88 81.74
N PHE A 696 -12.96 15.26 81.94
CA PHE A 696 -12.49 14.91 83.29
C PHE A 696 -12.20 16.16 84.14
N ASP A 697 -11.70 17.23 83.52
CA ASP A 697 -11.46 18.52 84.18
C ASP A 697 -12.78 19.15 84.69
N GLN A 698 -13.88 18.96 83.96
CA GLN A 698 -15.21 19.43 84.36
C GLN A 698 -15.88 18.50 85.38
N ALA A 699 -15.61 17.19 85.32
CA ALA A 699 -16.18 16.22 86.26
C ALA A 699 -15.63 16.38 87.69
N VAL A 700 -14.35 16.73 87.83
CA VAL A 700 -13.70 16.97 89.12
C VAL A 700 -14.20 18.27 89.77
N GLU A 701 -14.62 19.27 88.98
CA GLU A 701 -15.26 20.50 89.48
C GLU A 701 -16.72 20.29 89.91
N VAL A 702 -17.47 19.39 89.24
CA VAL A 702 -18.89 19.10 89.56
C VAL A 702 -19.03 18.09 90.72
N ALA A 703 -17.97 17.34 91.02
CA ALA A 703 -17.95 16.34 92.10
C ALA A 703 -17.38 16.86 93.45
N LYS A 704 -16.95 18.12 93.52
CA LYS A 704 -16.69 18.85 94.77
C LYS A 704 -17.92 19.66 95.16
#